data_AF-A0A0E3Q5B6-F1
#
_entry.id   AF-A0A0E3Q5B6-F1
#
_cell.length_a   1.000
_cell.length_b   1.000
_cell.length_c   1.000
_cell.angle_alpha   90.00
_cell.angle_beta   90.00
_cell.angle_gamma   90.00
#
_symmetry.space_group_name_H-M   'P 1'
#
loop_
_entity.id
_entity.type
_entity.pdbx_description
1 polymer ?
#
loop_
_entity_poly.entity_id
_entity_poly.type
_entity_poly.pdbx_seq_one_letter_code
_entity_poly.pdbx_strand_id
1 'polypeptide(L)'
;MVQPGESIQSAVNNATSGDEIVISPGNYNENIVITKDNLVIRSESGNPEDTMITASNNASDVFFVDADNIRIMGVSIKGAGIDKAGIILSGALNCTVYNNKITDNALGVYLKNSMYNSVLNNTVAQGKRAINVEWSHYNKIINNDVSGERFGIYLTASEGNELSENSANMNSNHGIVLESCNNNRLENNTANANNGYGIYIASSGSNNLTGNTADSNLIYGVYFSDSGNSSIANNKAVNSTRGIFLLRSGESTVLNNLALNNREGIRISSGMNSNISGNEVSNNNASGISLLNSVNCTVDKNLLLNNSLGIDLELSNNTVILNNSVREGGRAISLRNSGYNLVSNNTALNNRYGFYVIRSQWNTLLNNTASTSVNHGIVLVNSTNNNFMNNILNSNGGHGVYLSNSSTNTLDNNTASGNSRGIYLISSGRNNILNNTVLGNREYAILLSYSTGNNISGNEASNSGRGIHLSTCQNNVVSRNIITLNSISGIFMSSTSNGNIIFDNYLNNVFNSNIKDGSEGNSLNITKTAGTNIVGGPYIGGNFWAKPDGTGFSQTATDADGDGIADTAYELQGNNYSDFLPLVGGFEPEQSVMPPTAFNTSNTGTESQMEVNESENQTEVNESENQTEVNESETNNTESADDGEIETNNTESADDGEIETNNTESADDGGIETSIDETTEDAK
;
A
#
# COMPACT_ATOMS: atom_id res chain seq x y z
N MET A 1 -53.46 -31.21 -0.96
CA MET A 1 -52.43 -31.97 -1.70
C MET A 1 -52.72 -31.79 -3.16
N VAL A 2 -51.71 -31.50 -3.98
CA VAL A 2 -51.82 -31.30 -5.42
C VAL A 2 -51.07 -32.43 -6.11
N GLN A 3 -51.77 -33.21 -6.90
CA GLN A 3 -51.23 -34.32 -7.69
C GLN A 3 -50.86 -33.86 -9.11
N PRO A 4 -49.97 -34.59 -9.82
CA PRO A 4 -49.69 -34.30 -11.22
C PRO A 4 -50.97 -34.24 -12.07
N GLY A 5 -51.16 -33.14 -12.79
CA GLY A 5 -52.36 -32.86 -13.59
C GLY A 5 -53.44 -32.06 -12.86
N GLU A 6 -53.34 -31.90 -11.54
CA GLU A 6 -54.11 -30.92 -10.78
C GLU A 6 -53.41 -29.55 -10.83
N SER A 7 -54.18 -28.48 -10.63
CA SER A 7 -53.65 -27.11 -10.67
C SER A 7 -53.22 -26.62 -9.29
N ILE A 8 -51.96 -26.18 -9.17
CA ILE A 8 -51.44 -25.51 -7.98
C ILE A 8 -52.20 -24.20 -7.77
N GLN A 9 -52.46 -23.42 -8.83
CA GLN A 9 -53.24 -22.18 -8.71
C GLN A 9 -54.65 -22.42 -8.15
N SER A 10 -55.30 -23.52 -8.56
CA SER A 10 -56.62 -23.86 -8.03
C SER A 10 -56.59 -24.18 -6.53
N ALA A 11 -55.51 -24.83 -6.05
CA ALA A 11 -55.30 -25.04 -4.62
C ALA A 11 -55.08 -23.72 -3.87
N VAL A 12 -54.27 -22.80 -4.42
CA VAL A 12 -54.07 -21.44 -3.86
C VAL A 12 -55.40 -20.66 -3.79
N ASN A 13 -56.20 -20.72 -4.85
CA ASN A 13 -57.49 -20.05 -4.91
C ASN A 13 -58.50 -20.59 -3.89
N ASN A 14 -58.40 -21.87 -3.52
CA ASN A 14 -59.28 -22.51 -2.53
C ASN A 14 -58.74 -22.46 -1.10
N ALA A 15 -57.45 -22.18 -0.92
CA ALA A 15 -56.82 -22.12 0.39
C ALA A 15 -57.38 -20.98 1.26
N THR A 16 -57.43 -21.22 2.55
CA THR A 16 -57.68 -20.25 3.60
C THR A 16 -56.39 -19.93 4.34
N SER A 17 -56.36 -18.81 5.07
CA SER A 17 -55.14 -18.38 5.76
C SER A 17 -54.69 -19.43 6.78
N GLY A 18 -53.40 -19.79 6.75
CA GLY A 18 -52.82 -20.86 7.55
C GLY A 18 -52.73 -22.22 6.83
N ASP A 19 -53.35 -22.36 5.66
CA ASP A 19 -53.33 -23.63 4.92
C ASP A 19 -51.95 -23.97 4.35
N GLU A 20 -51.72 -25.28 4.24
CA GLU A 20 -50.54 -25.85 3.60
C GLU A 20 -50.91 -26.56 2.28
N ILE A 21 -50.31 -26.09 1.20
CA ILE A 21 -50.42 -26.64 -0.15
C ILE A 21 -49.20 -27.54 -0.38
N VAL A 22 -49.43 -28.84 -0.21
CA VAL A 22 -48.42 -29.88 -0.45
C VAL A 22 -48.52 -30.38 -1.90
N ILE A 23 -47.41 -30.32 -2.64
CA ILE A 23 -47.31 -30.69 -4.06
C ILE A 23 -46.58 -32.03 -4.19
N SER A 24 -47.22 -33.04 -4.75
CA SER A 24 -46.59 -34.36 -4.96
C SER A 24 -45.51 -34.29 -6.06
N PRO A 25 -44.51 -35.21 -6.05
CA PRO A 25 -43.49 -35.28 -7.08
C PRO A 25 -44.07 -35.30 -8.51
N GLY A 26 -43.49 -34.52 -9.41
CA GLY A 26 -43.97 -34.39 -10.78
C GLY A 26 -43.61 -33.08 -11.45
N ASN A 27 -44.08 -32.94 -12.70
CA ASN A 27 -43.90 -31.73 -13.51
C ASN A 27 -45.23 -30.96 -13.58
N TYR A 28 -45.17 -29.67 -13.28
CA TYR A 28 -46.28 -28.74 -13.29
C TYR A 28 -45.92 -27.59 -14.24
N ASN A 29 -46.86 -27.18 -15.09
CA ASN A 29 -46.67 -26.10 -16.05
C ASN A 29 -47.69 -24.99 -15.78
N GLU A 30 -47.32 -24.05 -14.90
CA GLU A 30 -48.22 -23.03 -14.37
C GLU A 30 -47.45 -21.73 -14.07
N ASN A 31 -48.17 -20.62 -14.04
CA ASN A 31 -47.75 -19.38 -13.39
C ASN A 31 -48.72 -19.13 -12.23
N ILE A 32 -48.18 -18.96 -11.03
CA ILE A 32 -48.92 -19.02 -9.77
C ILE A 32 -48.95 -17.63 -9.13
N VAL A 33 -50.14 -17.13 -8.84
CA VAL A 33 -50.42 -15.85 -8.18
C VAL A 33 -50.94 -16.11 -6.77
N ILE A 34 -50.24 -15.57 -5.78
CA ILE A 34 -50.54 -15.69 -4.35
C ILE A 34 -50.86 -14.30 -3.80
N THR A 35 -52.12 -14.09 -3.42
CA THR A 35 -52.64 -12.83 -2.84
C THR A 35 -53.26 -13.02 -1.45
N LYS A 36 -53.10 -14.22 -0.87
CA LYS A 36 -53.63 -14.56 0.46
C LYS A 36 -52.50 -14.83 1.42
N ASP A 37 -52.57 -14.21 2.58
CA ASP A 37 -51.54 -14.32 3.61
C ASP A 37 -51.50 -15.69 4.30
N ASN A 38 -50.36 -15.97 4.92
CA ASN A 38 -50.12 -17.11 5.80
C ASN A 38 -50.26 -18.47 5.11
N LEU A 39 -49.81 -18.60 3.86
CA LEU A 39 -49.82 -19.88 3.15
C LEU A 39 -48.43 -20.55 3.16
N VAL A 40 -48.44 -21.88 3.22
CA VAL A 40 -47.24 -22.69 2.99
C VAL A 40 -47.41 -23.45 1.69
N ILE A 41 -46.46 -23.32 0.78
CA ILE A 41 -46.39 -24.04 -0.49
C ILE A 41 -45.10 -24.86 -0.46
N ARG A 42 -45.23 -26.18 -0.50
CA ARG A 42 -44.07 -27.06 -0.44
C ARG A 42 -44.21 -28.31 -1.28
N SER A 43 -43.08 -28.87 -1.69
CA SER A 43 -43.08 -30.26 -2.18
C SER A 43 -43.39 -31.24 -1.04
N GLU A 44 -43.95 -32.37 -1.43
CA GLU A 44 -44.18 -33.50 -0.54
C GLU A 44 -42.87 -34.15 -0.09
N SER A 45 -41.90 -34.31 -1.01
CA SER A 45 -40.63 -34.97 -0.71
C SER A 45 -39.64 -34.08 0.05
N GLY A 46 -39.78 -32.75 -0.04
CA GLY A 46 -38.81 -31.79 0.49
C GLY A 46 -37.52 -31.68 -0.33
N ASN A 47 -37.36 -32.52 -1.36
CA ASN A 47 -36.23 -32.47 -2.30
C ASN A 47 -36.63 -31.67 -3.56
N PRO A 48 -35.97 -30.54 -3.84
CA PRO A 48 -36.28 -29.68 -5.00
C PRO A 48 -36.33 -30.40 -6.34
N GLU A 49 -35.51 -31.43 -6.55
CA GLU A 49 -35.42 -32.13 -7.82
C GLU A 49 -36.69 -32.93 -8.19
N ASP A 50 -37.52 -33.28 -7.21
CA ASP A 50 -38.66 -34.17 -7.43
C ASP A 50 -39.91 -33.45 -7.92
N THR A 51 -40.02 -32.14 -7.67
CA THR A 51 -41.20 -31.32 -7.99
C THR A 51 -40.76 -30.12 -8.84
N MET A 52 -40.97 -30.22 -10.16
CA MET A 52 -40.59 -29.17 -11.11
C MET A 52 -41.80 -28.34 -11.54
N ILE A 53 -41.68 -27.02 -11.40
CA ILE A 53 -42.67 -26.03 -11.81
C ILE A 53 -42.05 -25.19 -12.93
N THR A 54 -42.62 -25.31 -14.13
CA THR A 54 -42.18 -24.57 -15.32
C THR A 54 -43.19 -23.48 -15.65
N ALA A 55 -42.70 -22.30 -16.04
CA ALA A 55 -43.54 -21.20 -16.50
C ALA A 55 -44.40 -21.64 -17.68
N SER A 56 -45.72 -21.58 -17.54
CA SER A 56 -46.64 -21.80 -18.66
C SER A 56 -46.64 -20.64 -19.66
N ASN A 57 -46.30 -19.44 -19.18
CA ASN A 57 -46.08 -18.22 -19.92
C ASN A 57 -44.75 -17.60 -19.47
N ASN A 58 -43.75 -17.59 -20.35
CA ASN A 58 -42.44 -17.02 -20.06
C ASN A 58 -42.45 -15.49 -19.91
N ALA A 59 -43.52 -14.81 -20.34
CA ALA A 59 -43.71 -13.37 -20.12
C ALA A 59 -44.32 -13.05 -18.75
N SER A 60 -44.37 -14.02 -17.83
CA SER A 60 -44.89 -13.86 -16.47
C SER A 60 -43.97 -14.57 -15.47
N ASP A 61 -44.00 -14.12 -14.22
CA ASP A 61 -43.26 -14.76 -13.12
C ASP A 61 -43.84 -16.17 -12.85
N VAL A 62 -43.02 -17.13 -12.40
CA VAL A 62 -43.54 -18.47 -12.05
C VAL A 62 -44.34 -18.40 -10.76
N PHE A 63 -43.81 -17.73 -9.73
CA PHE A 63 -44.55 -17.35 -8.53
C PHE A 63 -44.59 -15.83 -8.41
N PHE A 64 -45.79 -15.26 -8.50
CA PHE A 64 -46.06 -13.87 -8.14
C PHE A 64 -46.69 -13.82 -6.75
N VAL A 65 -45.97 -13.28 -5.77
CA VAL A 65 -46.42 -13.17 -4.38
C VAL A 65 -46.65 -11.72 -4.01
N ASP A 66 -47.91 -11.39 -3.74
CA ASP A 66 -48.38 -10.11 -3.21
C ASP A 66 -49.22 -10.42 -1.95
N ALA A 67 -48.52 -10.97 -0.95
CA ALA A 67 -49.09 -11.47 0.30
C ALA A 67 -47.99 -11.65 1.36
N ASP A 68 -48.39 -11.65 2.62
CA ASP A 68 -47.51 -11.72 3.78
C ASP A 68 -47.42 -13.14 4.37
N ASN A 69 -46.30 -13.42 5.06
CA ASN A 69 -46.03 -14.69 5.76
C ASN A 69 -46.21 -15.93 4.87
N ILE A 70 -45.78 -15.82 3.61
CA ILE A 70 -45.78 -16.92 2.64
C ILE A 70 -44.51 -17.74 2.78
N ARG A 71 -44.61 -19.06 2.76
CA ARG A 71 -43.44 -19.95 2.69
C ARG A 71 -43.47 -20.76 1.41
N ILE A 72 -42.41 -20.69 0.61
CA ILE A 72 -42.22 -21.49 -0.62
C ILE A 72 -40.97 -22.34 -0.44
N MET A 73 -41.11 -23.67 -0.49
CA MET A 73 -39.99 -24.57 -0.21
C MET A 73 -39.97 -25.91 -0.94
N GLY A 74 -38.77 -26.42 -1.19
CA GLY A 74 -38.54 -27.79 -1.67
C GLY A 74 -38.93 -28.02 -3.13
N VAL A 75 -39.03 -26.98 -3.96
CA VAL A 75 -39.43 -27.11 -5.37
C VAL A 75 -38.35 -26.65 -6.34
N SER A 76 -38.37 -27.20 -7.57
CA SER A 76 -37.62 -26.70 -8.72
C SER A 76 -38.46 -25.74 -9.55
N ILE A 77 -37.89 -24.61 -9.98
CA ILE A 77 -38.60 -23.53 -10.69
C ILE A 77 -37.80 -23.08 -11.93
N LYS A 78 -38.46 -23.00 -13.10
CA LYS A 78 -37.81 -22.56 -14.35
C LYS A 78 -38.72 -21.89 -15.37
N GLY A 79 -38.12 -21.20 -16.34
CA GLY A 79 -38.76 -20.75 -17.57
C GLY A 79 -39.33 -19.33 -17.55
N ALA A 80 -39.11 -18.55 -16.47
CA ALA A 80 -39.45 -17.14 -16.47
C ALA A 80 -38.51 -16.37 -17.41
N GLY A 81 -39.06 -15.79 -18.46
CA GLY A 81 -38.34 -15.08 -19.51
C GLY A 81 -37.89 -13.68 -19.09
N ILE A 82 -37.73 -12.79 -20.06
CA ILE A 82 -37.11 -11.47 -19.91
C ILE A 82 -37.73 -10.66 -18.77
N ASP A 83 -36.89 -10.26 -17.82
CA ASP A 83 -37.23 -9.47 -16.62
C ASP A 83 -38.38 -10.07 -15.78
N LYS A 84 -38.54 -11.40 -15.83
CA LYS A 84 -39.46 -12.18 -14.99
C LYS A 84 -38.71 -13.09 -14.05
N ALA A 85 -39.33 -13.32 -12.89
CA ALA A 85 -38.75 -14.06 -11.80
C ALA A 85 -39.27 -15.50 -11.70
N GLY A 86 -38.42 -16.41 -11.25
CA GLY A 86 -38.89 -17.69 -10.71
C GLY A 86 -39.81 -17.44 -9.51
N ILE A 87 -39.39 -16.59 -8.57
CA ILE A 87 -40.22 -16.14 -7.44
C ILE A 87 -40.07 -14.63 -7.29
N ILE A 88 -41.16 -13.87 -7.37
CA ILE A 88 -41.20 -12.46 -6.97
C ILE A 88 -42.00 -12.29 -5.68
N LEU A 89 -41.41 -11.59 -4.72
CA LEU A 89 -42.03 -11.07 -3.50
C LEU A 89 -42.25 -9.57 -3.70
N SER A 90 -43.47 -9.16 -4.02
CA SER A 90 -43.84 -7.77 -4.33
C SER A 90 -44.63 -7.16 -3.18
N GLY A 91 -44.06 -6.21 -2.45
CA GLY A 91 -44.73 -5.58 -1.30
C GLY A 91 -44.90 -6.51 -0.09
N ALA A 92 -44.20 -7.65 -0.08
CA ALA A 92 -44.44 -8.73 0.87
C ALA A 92 -43.62 -8.58 2.16
N LEU A 93 -44.21 -9.01 3.27
CA LEU A 93 -43.61 -9.02 4.59
C LEU A 93 -43.49 -10.44 5.17
N ASN A 94 -42.38 -10.71 5.84
CA ASN A 94 -42.16 -11.95 6.60
C ASN A 94 -42.28 -13.25 5.78
N CYS A 95 -42.07 -13.19 4.46
CA CYS A 95 -42.08 -14.38 3.61
C CYS A 95 -40.75 -15.12 3.68
N THR A 96 -40.80 -16.43 3.42
CA THR A 96 -39.63 -17.32 3.41
C THR A 96 -39.56 -18.10 2.11
N VAL A 97 -38.46 -17.94 1.37
CA VAL A 97 -38.10 -18.74 0.20
C VAL A 97 -36.95 -19.64 0.61
N TYR A 98 -37.23 -20.93 0.80
CA TYR A 98 -36.30 -21.86 1.45
C TYR A 98 -36.08 -23.14 0.65
N ASN A 99 -34.82 -23.54 0.46
CA ASN A 99 -34.46 -24.84 -0.13
C ASN A 99 -35.17 -25.08 -1.47
N ASN A 100 -35.01 -24.16 -2.42
CA ASN A 100 -35.52 -24.30 -3.78
C ASN A 100 -34.38 -24.34 -4.78
N LYS A 101 -34.62 -24.97 -5.93
CA LYS A 101 -33.72 -24.97 -7.09
C LYS A 101 -34.33 -24.13 -8.20
N ILE A 102 -33.73 -22.98 -8.49
CA ILE A 102 -34.31 -21.97 -9.38
C ILE A 102 -33.36 -21.80 -10.56
N THR A 103 -33.75 -22.27 -11.75
CA THR A 103 -32.85 -22.31 -12.91
C THR A 103 -33.52 -21.80 -14.17
N ASP A 104 -32.77 -21.22 -15.10
CA ASP A 104 -33.31 -20.79 -16.41
C ASP A 104 -34.46 -19.79 -16.23
N ASN A 105 -34.23 -18.77 -15.38
CA ASN A 105 -35.13 -17.64 -15.18
C ASN A 105 -34.32 -16.35 -15.36
N ALA A 106 -34.88 -15.30 -15.95
CA ALA A 106 -34.13 -14.03 -16.04
C ALA A 106 -33.79 -13.49 -14.65
N LEU A 107 -34.73 -13.54 -13.71
CA LEU A 107 -34.51 -13.29 -12.30
C LEU A 107 -34.79 -14.59 -11.51
N GLY A 108 -33.94 -14.99 -10.58
CA GLY A 108 -34.21 -16.17 -9.75
C GLY A 108 -35.26 -15.86 -8.67
N VAL A 109 -34.82 -15.18 -7.61
CA VAL A 109 -35.66 -14.64 -6.54
C VAL A 109 -35.61 -13.11 -6.60
N TYR A 110 -36.76 -12.45 -6.65
CA TYR A 110 -36.87 -11.00 -6.73
C TYR A 110 -37.68 -10.43 -5.56
N LEU A 111 -37.04 -9.64 -4.70
CA LEU A 111 -37.70 -8.86 -3.65
C LEU A 111 -37.89 -7.44 -4.17
N LYS A 112 -39.14 -6.98 -4.24
CA LYS A 112 -39.49 -5.65 -4.72
C LYS A 112 -40.38 -4.94 -3.70
N ASN A 113 -39.94 -3.81 -3.16
CA ASN A 113 -40.67 -3.07 -2.12
C ASN A 113 -41.04 -3.91 -0.88
N SER A 114 -40.18 -4.88 -0.53
CA SER A 114 -40.50 -5.94 0.43
C SER A 114 -39.59 -5.86 1.67
N MET A 115 -40.08 -6.28 2.84
CA MET A 115 -39.31 -6.18 4.09
C MET A 115 -39.39 -7.42 4.98
N TYR A 116 -38.35 -7.64 5.78
CA TYR A 116 -38.29 -8.73 6.77
C TYR A 116 -38.45 -10.15 6.17
N ASN A 117 -38.14 -10.30 4.88
CA ASN A 117 -38.21 -11.60 4.19
C ASN A 117 -36.91 -12.39 4.37
N SER A 118 -37.00 -13.70 4.21
CA SER A 118 -35.86 -14.62 4.31
C SER A 118 -35.71 -15.44 3.03
N VAL A 119 -34.58 -15.30 2.36
CA VAL A 119 -34.16 -16.11 1.20
C VAL A 119 -33.01 -17.01 1.66
N LEU A 120 -33.30 -18.29 1.85
CA LEU A 120 -32.45 -19.20 2.61
C LEU A 120 -32.17 -20.50 1.84
N ASN A 121 -30.92 -20.96 1.79
CA ASN A 121 -30.58 -22.30 1.29
C ASN A 121 -31.07 -22.59 -0.15
N ASN A 122 -31.17 -21.58 -1.02
CA ASN A 122 -31.61 -21.79 -2.40
C ASN A 122 -30.40 -21.96 -3.32
N THR A 123 -30.58 -22.79 -4.35
CA THR A 123 -29.64 -22.88 -5.47
C THR A 123 -30.23 -22.13 -6.66
N VAL A 124 -29.52 -21.14 -7.18
CA VAL A 124 -29.98 -20.31 -8.31
C VAL A 124 -28.93 -20.29 -9.41
N ALA A 125 -29.31 -20.61 -10.65
CA ALA A 125 -28.35 -20.65 -11.75
C ALA A 125 -28.96 -20.40 -13.13
N GLN A 126 -28.10 -20.04 -14.08
CA GLN A 126 -28.45 -19.91 -15.51
C GLN A 126 -29.50 -18.83 -15.80
N GLY A 127 -29.31 -17.63 -15.25
CA GLY A 127 -30.15 -16.46 -15.49
C GLY A 127 -29.38 -15.16 -15.76
N LYS A 128 -30.08 -14.03 -15.62
CA LYS A 128 -29.48 -12.68 -15.69
C LYS A 128 -29.12 -12.19 -14.29
N ARG A 129 -30.00 -12.34 -13.29
CA ARG A 129 -29.71 -12.04 -11.88
C ARG A 129 -30.26 -13.15 -10.99
N ALA A 130 -29.44 -13.78 -10.16
CA ALA A 130 -29.94 -14.85 -9.30
C ALA A 130 -30.86 -14.33 -8.19
N ILE A 131 -30.36 -13.46 -7.31
CA ILE A 131 -31.17 -12.86 -6.24
C ILE A 131 -31.16 -11.35 -6.45
N ASN A 132 -32.32 -10.78 -6.74
CA ASN A 132 -32.51 -9.35 -6.97
C ASN A 132 -33.30 -8.73 -5.81
N VAL A 133 -32.82 -7.63 -5.24
CA VAL A 133 -33.43 -6.97 -4.08
C VAL A 133 -33.50 -5.49 -4.35
N GLU A 134 -34.71 -4.97 -4.53
CA GLU A 134 -34.94 -3.60 -4.99
C GLU A 134 -35.92 -2.90 -4.05
N TRP A 135 -35.55 -1.72 -3.55
CA TRP A 135 -36.35 -0.94 -2.60
C TRP A 135 -36.82 -1.77 -1.40
N SER A 136 -35.99 -2.71 -0.97
CA SER A 136 -36.37 -3.77 -0.03
C SER A 136 -35.43 -3.76 1.18
N HIS A 137 -36.00 -3.76 2.37
CA HIS A 137 -35.27 -3.43 3.59
C HIS A 137 -35.34 -4.53 4.64
N TYR A 138 -34.29 -4.65 5.45
CA TYR A 138 -34.25 -5.56 6.60
C TYR A 138 -34.50 -7.04 6.24
N ASN A 139 -34.11 -7.45 5.03
CA ASN A 139 -34.25 -8.83 4.58
C ASN A 139 -32.99 -9.65 4.91
N LYS A 140 -33.17 -10.97 4.99
CA LYS A 140 -32.11 -11.95 5.21
C LYS A 140 -31.90 -12.78 3.97
N ILE A 141 -30.66 -12.80 3.48
CA ILE A 141 -30.23 -13.57 2.31
C ILE A 141 -29.08 -14.43 2.81
N ILE A 142 -29.36 -15.69 3.12
CA ILE A 142 -28.44 -16.53 3.88
C ILE A 142 -28.22 -17.87 3.20
N ASN A 143 -26.96 -18.28 3.08
CA ASN A 143 -26.54 -19.59 2.61
C ASN A 143 -27.18 -19.98 1.25
N ASN A 144 -27.29 -19.02 0.34
CA ASN A 144 -27.72 -19.30 -1.03
C ASN A 144 -26.50 -19.57 -1.91
N ASP A 145 -26.63 -20.54 -2.81
CA ASP A 145 -25.62 -20.87 -3.82
C ASP A 145 -26.06 -20.37 -5.19
N VAL A 146 -25.36 -19.36 -5.70
CA VAL A 146 -25.67 -18.69 -6.96
C VAL A 146 -24.48 -18.76 -7.91
N SER A 147 -24.71 -19.25 -9.13
CA SER A 147 -23.64 -19.42 -10.12
C SER A 147 -24.12 -19.38 -11.57
N GLY A 148 -23.23 -19.01 -12.49
CA GLY A 148 -23.53 -18.99 -13.93
C GLY A 148 -24.54 -17.91 -14.34
N GLU A 149 -24.70 -16.86 -13.53
CA GLU A 149 -25.54 -15.70 -13.82
C GLU A 149 -24.74 -14.58 -14.50
N ARG A 150 -25.41 -13.50 -14.95
CA ARG A 150 -24.70 -12.23 -15.16
C ARG A 150 -24.33 -11.58 -13.83
N PHE A 151 -25.27 -11.49 -12.89
CA PHE A 151 -25.02 -11.00 -11.53
C PHE A 151 -25.52 -12.03 -10.51
N GLY A 152 -24.72 -12.36 -9.49
CA GLY A 152 -25.12 -13.29 -8.44
C GLY A 152 -26.20 -12.71 -7.52
N ILE A 153 -25.80 -11.89 -6.55
CA ILE A 153 -26.72 -11.20 -5.63
C ILE A 153 -26.66 -9.70 -5.94
N TYR A 154 -27.80 -9.10 -6.25
CA TYR A 154 -27.89 -7.71 -6.71
C TYR A 154 -28.91 -6.92 -5.88
N LEU A 155 -28.42 -5.93 -5.14
CA LEU A 155 -29.19 -5.03 -4.29
C LEU A 155 -29.19 -3.62 -4.89
N THR A 156 -30.36 -2.96 -4.90
CA THR A 156 -30.51 -1.57 -5.31
C THR A 156 -31.44 -0.81 -4.37
N ALA A 157 -31.04 0.41 -3.98
CA ALA A 157 -31.84 1.32 -3.17
C ALA A 157 -32.41 0.66 -1.90
N SER A 158 -31.59 -0.17 -1.25
CA SER A 158 -32.02 -1.11 -0.21
C SER A 158 -31.17 -0.94 1.05
N GLU A 159 -31.78 -1.09 2.22
CA GLU A 159 -31.11 -0.78 3.50
C GLU A 159 -31.33 -1.85 4.57
N GLY A 160 -30.34 -1.98 5.47
CA GLY A 160 -30.46 -2.83 6.65
C GLY A 160 -30.52 -4.33 6.34
N ASN A 161 -30.15 -4.76 5.13
CA ASN A 161 -30.20 -6.17 4.74
C ASN A 161 -28.97 -6.94 5.26
N GLU A 162 -29.19 -8.21 5.56
CA GLU A 162 -28.19 -9.17 6.02
C GLU A 162 -27.92 -10.19 4.92
N LEU A 163 -26.69 -10.19 4.42
CA LEU A 163 -26.17 -11.18 3.48
C LEU A 163 -25.12 -11.99 4.21
N SER A 164 -25.40 -13.26 4.49
CA SER A 164 -24.43 -14.12 5.19
C SER A 164 -24.26 -15.49 4.56
N GLU A 165 -23.02 -15.97 4.52
CA GLU A 165 -22.69 -17.34 4.09
C GLU A 165 -23.14 -17.67 2.65
N ASN A 166 -23.38 -16.67 1.79
CA ASN A 166 -23.78 -16.92 0.42
C ASN A 166 -22.56 -17.23 -0.47
N SER A 167 -22.77 -18.05 -1.48
CA SER A 167 -21.83 -18.38 -2.56
C SER A 167 -22.32 -17.69 -3.84
N ALA A 168 -21.56 -16.73 -4.37
CA ALA A 168 -21.87 -16.00 -5.61
C ALA A 168 -20.70 -16.11 -6.60
N ASN A 169 -20.55 -17.32 -7.15
CA ASN A 169 -19.33 -17.75 -7.85
C ASN A 169 -19.55 -17.90 -9.36
N MET A 170 -18.48 -17.78 -10.15
CA MET A 170 -18.47 -18.09 -11.59
C MET A 170 -19.56 -17.35 -12.38
N ASN A 171 -19.86 -16.11 -11.99
CA ASN A 171 -20.80 -15.28 -12.72
C ASN A 171 -20.08 -14.56 -13.87
N SER A 172 -20.77 -14.44 -14.99
CA SER A 172 -20.27 -13.80 -16.21
C SER A 172 -20.03 -12.30 -16.07
N ASN A 173 -20.50 -11.68 -14.97
CA ASN A 173 -20.08 -10.34 -14.56
C ASN A 173 -19.68 -10.28 -13.07
N HIS A 174 -20.59 -9.96 -12.15
CA HIS A 174 -20.21 -9.71 -10.74
C HIS A 174 -20.84 -10.73 -9.78
N GLY A 175 -20.17 -10.99 -8.66
CA GLY A 175 -20.68 -11.86 -7.60
C GLY A 175 -21.79 -11.17 -6.79
N ILE A 176 -21.43 -10.22 -5.92
CA ILE A 176 -22.36 -9.48 -5.05
C ILE A 176 -22.27 -7.99 -5.39
N VAL A 177 -23.41 -7.35 -5.60
CA VAL A 177 -23.51 -5.94 -5.98
C VAL A 177 -24.50 -5.20 -5.10
N LEU A 178 -24.09 -4.06 -4.55
CA LEU A 178 -24.93 -3.12 -3.79
C LEU A 178 -24.82 -1.74 -4.44
N GLU A 179 -25.94 -1.20 -4.93
CA GLU A 179 -26.02 0.12 -5.55
C GLU A 179 -27.00 1.02 -4.80
N SER A 180 -26.55 2.19 -4.34
CA SER A 180 -27.36 3.10 -3.51
C SER A 180 -27.93 2.42 -2.27
N CYS A 181 -27.14 1.56 -1.63
CA CYS A 181 -27.56 0.72 -0.52
C CYS A 181 -26.82 1.09 0.76
N ASN A 182 -27.55 1.33 1.86
CA ASN A 182 -26.96 1.79 3.11
C ASN A 182 -27.17 0.81 4.26
N ASN A 183 -26.25 0.82 5.23
CA ASN A 183 -26.41 0.10 6.49
C ASN A 183 -26.62 -1.42 6.32
N ASN A 184 -26.05 -2.02 5.27
CA ASN A 184 -26.14 -3.47 5.04
C ASN A 184 -24.95 -4.21 5.64
N ARG A 185 -25.16 -5.48 5.94
CA ARG A 185 -24.19 -6.37 6.58
C ARG A 185 -23.88 -7.55 5.67
N LEU A 186 -22.63 -7.66 5.25
CA LEU A 186 -22.11 -8.74 4.42
C LEU A 186 -21.12 -9.54 5.26
N GLU A 187 -21.52 -10.74 5.69
CA GLU A 187 -20.72 -11.59 6.59
C GLU A 187 -20.42 -12.96 5.95
N ASN A 188 -19.14 -13.33 5.88
CA ASN A 188 -18.72 -14.67 5.45
C ASN A 188 -19.25 -15.11 4.07
N ASN A 189 -19.47 -14.17 3.15
CA ASN A 189 -19.88 -14.50 1.79
C ASN A 189 -18.66 -14.84 0.93
N THR A 190 -18.87 -15.69 -0.08
CA THR A 190 -17.86 -16.06 -1.07
C THR A 190 -18.29 -15.56 -2.45
N ALA A 191 -17.42 -14.81 -3.13
CA ALA A 191 -17.67 -14.26 -4.46
C ALA A 191 -16.44 -14.45 -5.34
N ASN A 192 -16.24 -15.68 -5.81
CA ASN A 192 -15.03 -16.13 -6.49
C ASN A 192 -15.22 -16.32 -7.99
N ALA A 193 -14.11 -16.22 -8.72
CA ALA A 193 -14.03 -16.58 -10.14
C ALA A 193 -15.06 -15.87 -11.03
N ASN A 194 -15.44 -14.63 -10.67
CA ASN A 194 -16.33 -13.82 -11.50
C ASN A 194 -15.52 -13.05 -12.56
N ASN A 195 -16.09 -12.87 -13.75
CA ASN A 195 -15.43 -12.17 -14.86
C ASN A 195 -15.28 -10.65 -14.62
N GLY A 196 -15.92 -10.10 -13.60
CA GLY A 196 -15.81 -8.71 -13.18
C GLY A 196 -15.32 -8.60 -11.74
N TYR A 197 -16.24 -8.24 -10.85
CA TYR A 197 -15.96 -7.94 -9.45
C TYR A 197 -16.51 -9.05 -8.55
N GLY A 198 -15.76 -9.41 -7.49
CA GLY A 198 -16.28 -10.28 -6.45
C GLY A 198 -17.40 -9.58 -5.69
N ILE A 199 -17.07 -8.51 -4.98
CA ILE A 199 -18.02 -7.67 -4.24
C ILE A 199 -17.90 -6.23 -4.73
N TYR A 200 -19.01 -5.64 -5.15
CA TYR A 200 -19.09 -4.26 -5.66
C TYR A 200 -20.10 -3.43 -4.88
N ILE A 201 -19.63 -2.32 -4.31
CA ILE A 201 -20.41 -1.37 -3.53
C ILE A 201 -20.35 0.00 -4.22
N ALA A 202 -21.49 0.54 -4.64
CA ALA A 202 -21.55 1.77 -5.43
C ALA A 202 -22.52 2.79 -4.83
N SER A 203 -22.13 4.05 -4.75
CA SER A 203 -22.98 5.16 -4.26
C SER A 203 -23.63 4.85 -2.91
N SER A 204 -22.90 4.18 -2.03
CA SER A 204 -23.44 3.49 -0.85
C SER A 204 -22.71 3.90 0.42
N GLY A 205 -23.40 3.90 1.57
CA GLY A 205 -22.85 4.36 2.84
C GLY A 205 -23.02 3.36 3.98
N SER A 206 -22.08 3.37 4.93
CA SER A 206 -22.25 2.66 6.21
C SER A 206 -22.45 1.15 6.08
N ASN A 207 -21.85 0.50 5.08
CA ASN A 207 -21.93 -0.95 4.92
C ASN A 207 -20.79 -1.66 5.68
N ASN A 208 -21.08 -2.80 6.29
CA ASN A 208 -20.10 -3.62 7.00
C ASN A 208 -19.82 -4.93 6.25
N LEU A 209 -18.59 -5.09 5.77
CA LEU A 209 -18.09 -6.29 5.11
C LEU A 209 -17.12 -6.98 6.05
N THR A 210 -17.54 -8.11 6.63
CA THR A 210 -16.71 -8.90 7.56
C THR A 210 -16.53 -10.34 7.10
N GLY A 211 -15.29 -10.83 7.04
CA GLY A 211 -15.03 -12.25 6.79
C GLY A 211 -15.32 -12.74 5.36
N ASN A 212 -15.55 -11.84 4.41
CA ASN A 212 -15.91 -12.23 3.04
C ASN A 212 -14.67 -12.66 2.24
N THR A 213 -14.86 -13.58 1.30
CA THR A 213 -13.82 -14.06 0.39
C THR A 213 -14.15 -13.67 -1.05
N ALA A 214 -13.22 -13.00 -1.72
CA ALA A 214 -13.24 -12.67 -3.13
C ALA A 214 -11.92 -13.12 -3.78
N ASP A 215 -11.92 -14.33 -4.32
CA ASP A 215 -10.75 -15.00 -4.89
C ASP A 215 -10.88 -15.13 -6.42
N SER A 216 -9.79 -14.85 -7.14
CA SER A 216 -9.66 -15.15 -8.57
C SER A 216 -10.69 -14.42 -9.44
N ASN A 217 -11.10 -13.21 -9.04
CA ASN A 217 -11.96 -12.36 -9.86
C ASN A 217 -11.11 -11.62 -10.89
N LEU A 218 -11.60 -11.51 -12.13
CA LEU A 218 -10.78 -10.99 -13.24
C LEU A 218 -10.29 -9.55 -12.99
N ILE A 219 -11.15 -8.70 -12.41
CA ILE A 219 -10.86 -7.28 -12.24
C ILE A 219 -10.62 -6.95 -10.75
N TYR A 220 -11.66 -7.00 -9.91
CA TYR A 220 -11.57 -6.58 -8.51
C TYR A 220 -12.07 -7.67 -7.56
N GLY A 221 -11.37 -7.87 -6.44
CA GLY A 221 -11.89 -8.67 -5.34
C GLY A 221 -13.04 -7.93 -4.66
N VAL A 222 -12.72 -6.80 -4.02
CA VAL A 222 -13.68 -5.90 -3.35
C VAL A 222 -13.52 -4.49 -3.91
N TYR A 223 -14.59 -3.91 -4.44
CA TYR A 223 -14.59 -2.60 -5.07
C TYR A 223 -15.65 -1.69 -4.47
N PHE A 224 -15.24 -0.48 -4.08
CA PHE A 224 -16.09 0.61 -3.63
C PHE A 224 -15.96 1.78 -4.62
N SER A 225 -17.09 2.26 -5.15
CA SER A 225 -17.17 3.48 -5.96
C SER A 225 -18.08 4.49 -5.29
N ASP A 226 -17.61 5.72 -5.09
CA ASP A 226 -18.41 6.83 -4.58
C ASP A 226 -19.14 6.47 -3.27
N SER A 227 -18.46 5.71 -2.41
CA SER A 227 -19.04 5.08 -1.22
C SER A 227 -18.28 5.47 0.04
N GLY A 228 -18.98 5.57 1.18
CA GLY A 228 -18.40 6.18 2.38
C GLY A 228 -18.69 5.44 3.68
N ASN A 229 -17.97 5.82 4.74
CA ASN A 229 -18.25 5.42 6.11
C ASN A 229 -18.39 3.90 6.33
N SER A 230 -17.66 3.10 5.55
CA SER A 230 -17.82 1.64 5.54
C SER A 230 -16.72 0.92 6.30
N SER A 231 -17.06 -0.25 6.85
CA SER A 231 -16.13 -1.14 7.56
C SER A 231 -15.82 -2.34 6.69
N ILE A 232 -14.54 -2.55 6.37
CA ILE A 232 -14.03 -3.64 5.54
C ILE A 232 -13.02 -4.39 6.42
N ALA A 233 -13.51 -5.41 7.13
CA ALA A 233 -12.75 -6.10 8.18
C ALA A 233 -12.57 -7.59 7.90
N ASN A 234 -11.37 -8.13 8.08
CA ASN A 234 -11.10 -9.58 8.01
C ASN A 234 -11.52 -10.23 6.67
N ASN A 235 -11.51 -9.49 5.55
CA ASN A 235 -11.86 -10.03 4.24
C ASN A 235 -10.61 -10.57 3.53
N LYS A 236 -10.80 -11.56 2.66
CA LYS A 236 -9.78 -12.13 1.78
C LYS A 236 -10.05 -11.68 0.34
N ALA A 237 -9.15 -10.86 -0.22
CA ALA A 237 -9.23 -10.37 -1.60
C ALA A 237 -7.95 -10.72 -2.36
N VAL A 238 -7.96 -11.86 -3.05
CA VAL A 238 -6.72 -12.49 -3.57
C VAL A 238 -6.83 -12.85 -5.05
N ASN A 239 -5.67 -13.02 -5.70
CA ASN A 239 -5.54 -13.50 -7.07
C ASN A 239 -6.36 -12.71 -8.10
N SER A 240 -6.52 -11.40 -7.90
CA SER A 240 -7.32 -10.50 -8.76
C SER A 240 -6.44 -9.37 -9.32
N THR A 241 -6.91 -8.61 -10.33
CA THR A 241 -6.13 -7.45 -10.79
C THR A 241 -5.97 -6.41 -9.67
N ARG A 242 -7.03 -6.10 -8.91
CA ARG A 242 -6.90 -5.38 -7.63
C ARG A 242 -7.62 -6.12 -6.53
N GLY A 243 -7.00 -6.22 -5.35
CA GLY A 243 -7.59 -6.88 -4.19
C GLY A 243 -8.75 -6.06 -3.64
N ILE A 244 -8.45 -5.03 -2.85
CA ILE A 244 -9.42 -4.09 -2.30
C ILE A 244 -9.20 -2.71 -2.92
N PHE A 245 -10.21 -2.14 -3.57
CA PHE A 245 -10.11 -0.82 -4.19
C PHE A 245 -11.26 0.11 -3.77
N LEU A 246 -10.90 1.27 -3.24
CA LEU A 246 -11.81 2.35 -2.85
C LEU A 246 -11.58 3.55 -3.77
N LEU A 247 -12.50 3.79 -4.70
CA LEU A 247 -12.49 4.92 -5.63
C LEU A 247 -13.47 6.00 -5.17
N ARG A 248 -12.98 7.25 -5.03
CA ARG A 248 -13.76 8.40 -4.56
C ARG A 248 -14.55 8.07 -3.29
N SER A 249 -13.92 7.27 -2.43
CA SER A 249 -14.53 6.65 -1.26
C SER A 249 -13.73 7.02 -0.02
N GLY A 250 -14.40 7.49 1.03
CA GLY A 250 -13.77 8.10 2.21
C GLY A 250 -14.35 7.61 3.53
N GLU A 251 -13.77 8.07 4.63
CA GLU A 251 -14.20 7.81 6.02
C GLU A 251 -14.35 6.32 6.34
N SER A 252 -13.59 5.48 5.63
CA SER A 252 -13.75 4.03 5.69
C SER A 252 -12.59 3.38 6.45
N THR A 253 -12.88 2.26 7.11
CA THR A 253 -11.89 1.47 7.84
C THR A 253 -11.61 0.18 7.07
N VAL A 254 -10.34 -0.04 6.72
CA VAL A 254 -9.83 -1.26 6.07
C VAL A 254 -8.93 -1.98 7.09
N LEU A 255 -9.49 -2.95 7.79
CA LEU A 255 -8.90 -3.57 8.98
C LEU A 255 -8.65 -5.08 8.79
N ASN A 256 -7.43 -5.54 9.07
CA ASN A 256 -7.09 -6.97 9.13
C ASN A 256 -7.47 -7.78 7.88
N ASN A 257 -7.44 -7.16 6.70
CA ASN A 257 -7.72 -7.86 5.45
C ASN A 257 -6.46 -8.55 4.92
N LEU A 258 -6.71 -9.62 4.15
CA LEU A 258 -5.69 -10.37 3.45
C LEU A 258 -5.77 -10.03 1.94
N ALA A 259 -4.73 -9.39 1.41
CA ALA A 259 -4.64 -8.99 -0.01
C ALA A 259 -3.36 -9.55 -0.66
N LEU A 260 -3.49 -10.71 -1.31
CA LEU A 260 -2.37 -11.50 -1.83
C LEU A 260 -2.43 -11.69 -3.35
N ASN A 261 -1.26 -11.73 -3.97
CA ASN A 261 -1.09 -12.11 -5.38
C ASN A 261 -1.94 -11.27 -6.35
N ASN A 262 -2.18 -10.01 -6.03
CA ASN A 262 -2.89 -9.09 -6.94
C ASN A 262 -1.89 -8.27 -7.75
N ARG A 263 -2.35 -7.52 -8.75
CA ARG A 263 -1.50 -6.45 -9.30
C ARG A 263 -1.39 -5.30 -8.29
N GLU A 264 -2.51 -4.85 -7.72
CA GLU A 264 -2.56 -3.88 -6.62
C GLU A 264 -3.30 -4.50 -5.42
N GLY A 265 -2.68 -4.51 -4.23
CA GLY A 265 -3.25 -5.16 -3.05
C GLY A 265 -4.45 -4.39 -2.48
N ILE A 266 -4.17 -3.27 -1.83
CA ILE A 266 -5.17 -2.33 -1.29
C ILE A 266 -4.90 -0.96 -1.91
N ARG A 267 -5.94 -0.36 -2.51
CA ARG A 267 -5.84 0.98 -3.10
C ARG A 267 -6.96 1.89 -2.62
N ILE A 268 -6.60 3.12 -2.28
CA ILE A 268 -7.56 4.23 -2.14
C ILE A 268 -7.19 5.29 -3.17
N SER A 269 -8.16 5.72 -3.97
CA SER A 269 -7.99 6.75 -4.98
C SER A 269 -9.02 7.84 -4.80
N SER A 270 -8.57 9.09 -4.72
CA SER A 270 -9.44 10.25 -4.46
C SER A 270 -10.29 10.09 -3.20
N GLY A 271 -9.76 9.41 -2.18
CA GLY A 271 -10.42 9.18 -0.90
C GLY A 271 -9.90 10.12 0.19
N MET A 272 -10.64 10.22 1.29
CA MET A 272 -10.26 11.05 2.42
C MET A 272 -10.59 10.38 3.76
N ASN A 273 -9.84 10.71 4.81
CA ASN A 273 -10.14 10.32 6.20
C ASN A 273 -10.27 8.79 6.40
N SER A 274 -9.56 7.97 5.63
CA SER A 274 -9.64 6.51 5.72
C SER A 274 -8.51 5.92 6.56
N ASN A 275 -8.79 4.85 7.29
CA ASN A 275 -7.83 4.13 8.11
C ASN A 275 -7.55 2.74 7.53
N ILE A 276 -6.29 2.46 7.18
CA ILE A 276 -5.81 1.18 6.67
C ILE A 276 -4.91 0.55 7.74
N SER A 277 -5.40 -0.45 8.46
CA SER A 277 -4.66 -0.99 9.59
C SER A 277 -4.68 -2.51 9.73
N GLY A 278 -3.58 -3.08 10.23
CA GLY A 278 -3.48 -4.51 10.53
C GLY A 278 -3.57 -5.44 9.32
N ASN A 279 -3.50 -4.93 8.09
CA ASN A 279 -3.67 -5.74 6.89
C ASN A 279 -2.39 -6.52 6.56
N GLU A 280 -2.56 -7.71 5.99
CA GLU A 280 -1.49 -8.51 5.40
C GLU A 280 -1.57 -8.40 3.88
N VAL A 281 -0.52 -7.85 3.27
CA VAL A 281 -0.53 -7.49 1.85
C VAL A 281 0.76 -7.95 1.19
N SER A 282 0.71 -9.03 0.42
CA SER A 282 1.93 -9.69 -0.07
C SER A 282 1.85 -10.15 -1.52
N ASN A 283 3.03 -10.24 -2.15
CA ASN A 283 3.20 -10.71 -3.54
C ASN A 283 2.43 -9.89 -4.58
N ASN A 284 2.21 -8.59 -4.35
CA ASN A 284 1.52 -7.74 -5.30
C ASN A 284 2.51 -7.08 -6.27
N ASN A 285 2.30 -7.28 -7.57
CA ASN A 285 3.33 -6.98 -8.58
C ASN A 285 3.44 -5.49 -8.99
N ALA A 286 2.49 -4.63 -8.59
CA ALA A 286 2.59 -3.18 -8.75
C ALA A 286 2.70 -2.46 -7.39
N SER A 287 1.72 -2.61 -6.50
CA SER A 287 1.75 -2.02 -5.16
C SER A 287 1.05 -2.89 -4.12
N GLY A 288 1.56 -2.89 -2.90
CA GLY A 288 0.87 -3.46 -1.74
C GLY A 288 -0.27 -2.55 -1.32
N ILE A 289 0.04 -1.45 -0.64
CA ILE A 289 -0.92 -0.41 -0.27
C ILE A 289 -0.62 0.85 -1.08
N SER A 290 -1.60 1.40 -1.79
CA SER A 290 -1.45 2.66 -2.52
C SER A 290 -2.53 3.69 -2.19
N LEU A 291 -2.10 4.94 -2.03
CA LEU A 291 -2.95 6.12 -1.88
C LEU A 291 -2.67 7.04 -3.07
N LEU A 292 -3.66 7.23 -3.93
CA LEU A 292 -3.60 8.17 -5.05
C LEU A 292 -4.54 9.34 -4.80
N ASN A 293 -4.02 10.57 -4.91
CA ASN A 293 -4.81 11.80 -4.78
C ASN A 293 -5.70 11.80 -3.50
N SER A 294 -5.17 11.24 -2.41
CA SER A 294 -5.93 11.01 -1.17
C SER A 294 -5.38 11.87 -0.04
N VAL A 295 -6.24 12.22 0.92
CA VAL A 295 -5.87 13.16 1.99
C VAL A 295 -6.32 12.67 3.36
N ASN A 296 -5.55 13.01 4.40
CA ASN A 296 -5.90 12.72 5.79
C ASN A 296 -6.10 11.22 6.08
N CYS A 297 -5.39 10.35 5.36
CA CYS A 297 -5.46 8.91 5.60
C CYS A 297 -4.47 8.48 6.70
N THR A 298 -4.74 7.33 7.32
CA THR A 298 -3.79 6.66 8.23
C THR A 298 -3.48 5.26 7.72
N VAL A 299 -2.20 4.89 7.71
CA VAL A 299 -1.70 3.55 7.38
C VAL A 299 -0.90 3.03 8.58
N ASP A 300 -1.51 2.17 9.41
CA ASP A 300 -0.95 1.71 10.71
C ASP A 300 -0.80 0.19 10.79
N LYS A 301 0.35 -0.31 11.27
CA LYS A 301 0.55 -1.74 11.62
C LYS A 301 0.24 -2.74 10.50
N ASN A 302 0.52 -2.40 9.24
CA ASN A 302 0.35 -3.34 8.15
C ASN A 302 1.63 -4.17 7.96
N LEU A 303 1.46 -5.44 7.58
CA LEU A 303 2.52 -6.36 7.20
C LEU A 303 2.53 -6.48 5.68
N LEU A 304 3.64 -6.07 5.06
CA LEU A 304 3.80 -6.08 3.61
C LEU A 304 5.05 -6.87 3.20
N LEU A 305 4.88 -7.90 2.36
CA LEU A 305 5.97 -8.76 1.91
C LEU A 305 6.02 -8.87 0.38
N ASN A 306 7.20 -8.75 -0.21
CA ASN A 306 7.44 -9.04 -1.62
C ASN A 306 6.50 -8.27 -2.58
N ASN A 307 6.33 -6.97 -2.34
CA ASN A 307 5.59 -6.08 -3.24
C ASN A 307 6.55 -5.19 -4.03
N SER A 308 6.24 -4.89 -5.31
CA SER A 308 7.06 -3.97 -6.12
C SER A 308 7.17 -2.58 -5.50
N LEU A 309 6.05 -2.06 -4.99
CA LEU A 309 5.97 -0.91 -4.10
C LEU A 309 5.24 -1.39 -2.84
N GLY A 310 5.81 -1.20 -1.65
CA GLY A 310 5.16 -1.58 -0.41
C GLY A 310 3.98 -0.65 -0.10
N ILE A 311 4.27 0.51 0.48
CA ILE A 311 3.32 1.59 0.70
C ILE A 311 3.65 2.74 -0.24
N ASP A 312 2.69 3.17 -1.03
CA ASP A 312 2.90 4.18 -2.07
C ASP A 312 1.91 5.33 -1.99
N LEU A 313 2.42 6.55 -1.85
CA LEU A 313 1.64 7.77 -1.90
C LEU A 313 1.97 8.53 -3.18
N GLU A 314 0.93 8.86 -3.94
CA GLU A 314 1.02 9.71 -5.12
C GLU A 314 0.00 10.83 -5.03
N LEU A 315 0.46 12.08 -5.17
CA LEU A 315 -0.39 13.27 -5.04
C LEU A 315 -1.19 13.29 -3.73
N SER A 316 -0.67 12.65 -2.68
CA SER A 316 -1.40 12.40 -1.44
C SER A 316 -0.75 13.15 -0.28
N ASN A 317 -1.58 13.80 0.54
CA ASN A 317 -1.11 14.76 1.52
C ASN A 317 -1.71 14.51 2.90
N ASN A 318 -1.07 15.03 3.95
CA ASN A 318 -1.54 14.93 5.33
C ASN A 318 -1.82 13.48 5.77
N THR A 319 -1.06 12.53 5.23
CA THR A 319 -1.18 11.11 5.59
C THR A 319 -0.22 10.75 6.71
N VAL A 320 -0.68 9.91 7.63
CA VAL A 320 0.16 9.33 8.68
C VAL A 320 0.43 7.86 8.38
N ILE A 321 1.70 7.50 8.21
CA ILE A 321 2.17 6.15 7.96
C ILE A 321 2.99 5.71 9.16
N LEU A 322 2.48 4.81 9.99
CA LEU A 322 3.16 4.40 11.21
C LEU A 322 3.18 2.90 11.50
N ASN A 323 4.24 2.42 12.14
CA ASN A 323 4.37 1.03 12.62
C ASN A 323 4.23 -0.06 11.54
N ASN A 324 4.45 0.24 10.26
CA ASN A 324 4.34 -0.77 9.21
C ASN A 324 5.65 -1.55 9.06
N SER A 325 5.53 -2.84 8.73
CA SER A 325 6.66 -3.71 8.40
C SER A 325 6.61 -4.03 6.91
N VAL A 326 7.55 -3.49 6.13
CA VAL A 326 7.62 -3.66 4.68
C VAL A 326 8.91 -4.37 4.30
N ARG A 327 8.83 -5.56 3.72
CA ARG A 327 9.99 -6.44 3.54
C ARG A 327 10.07 -7.05 2.14
N GLU A 328 11.30 -7.34 1.72
CA GLU A 328 11.61 -8.19 0.55
C GLU A 328 11.02 -7.70 -0.78
N GLY A 329 10.70 -6.41 -0.88
CA GLY A 329 10.05 -5.81 -2.05
C GLY A 329 10.97 -4.89 -2.86
N GLY A 330 10.36 -4.10 -3.74
CA GLY A 330 11.04 -3.04 -4.47
C GLY A 330 11.29 -1.80 -3.60
N ARG A 331 10.43 -0.78 -3.69
CA ARG A 331 10.50 0.38 -2.79
C ARG A 331 9.61 0.13 -1.59
N ALA A 332 10.14 0.24 -0.37
CA ALA A 332 9.35 -0.09 0.82
C ALA A 332 8.26 0.97 1.06
N ILE A 333 8.64 2.23 1.21
CA ILE A 333 7.68 3.35 1.31
C ILE A 333 8.07 4.44 0.31
N SER A 334 7.13 4.85 -0.53
CA SER A 334 7.33 5.79 -1.63
C SER A 334 6.40 6.99 -1.49
N LEU A 335 6.96 8.21 -1.53
CA LEU A 335 6.24 9.47 -1.54
C LEU A 335 6.51 10.19 -2.87
N ARG A 336 5.49 10.34 -3.72
CA ARG A 336 5.59 11.00 -5.02
C ARG A 336 4.67 12.21 -5.10
N ASN A 337 5.23 13.38 -5.42
CA ASN A 337 4.46 14.62 -5.51
C ASN A 337 3.55 14.85 -4.29
N SER A 338 4.06 14.53 -3.11
CA SER A 338 3.28 14.38 -1.88
C SER A 338 3.91 15.23 -0.77
N GLY A 339 3.08 15.79 0.11
CA GLY A 339 3.55 16.68 1.16
C GLY A 339 2.76 16.62 2.46
N TYR A 340 3.36 17.19 3.50
CA TYR A 340 2.78 17.21 4.86
C TYR A 340 2.49 15.80 5.42
N ASN A 341 3.23 14.79 4.98
CA ASN A 341 3.07 13.42 5.48
C ASN A 341 4.00 13.15 6.65
N LEU A 342 3.52 12.36 7.62
CA LEU A 342 4.30 11.83 8.72
C LEU A 342 4.54 10.33 8.49
N VAL A 343 5.79 9.94 8.35
CA VAL A 343 6.22 8.53 8.23
C VAL A 343 7.04 8.20 9.47
N SER A 344 6.50 7.41 10.40
CA SER A 344 7.15 7.17 11.67
C SER A 344 7.12 5.73 12.18
N ASN A 345 8.21 5.27 12.80
CA ASN A 345 8.34 3.93 13.37
C ASN A 345 8.09 2.79 12.37
N ASN A 346 8.36 3.02 11.08
CA ASN A 346 8.23 1.99 10.06
C ASN A 346 9.54 1.21 9.91
N THR A 347 9.42 -0.09 9.61
CA THR A 347 10.54 -0.99 9.39
C THR A 347 10.55 -1.46 7.93
N ALA A 348 11.58 -1.07 7.19
CA ALA A 348 11.87 -1.47 5.82
C ALA A 348 13.14 -2.34 5.81
N LEU A 349 12.99 -3.63 5.49
CA LEU A 349 14.12 -4.59 5.48
C LEU A 349 14.21 -5.36 4.18
N ASN A 350 15.43 -5.60 3.68
CA ASN A 350 15.67 -6.42 2.49
C ASN A 350 14.93 -5.93 1.23
N ASN A 351 14.64 -4.64 1.13
CA ASN A 351 13.98 -4.06 -0.05
C ASN A 351 15.03 -3.64 -1.09
N ARG A 352 14.63 -3.33 -2.33
CA ARG A 352 15.53 -2.65 -3.28
C ARG A 352 15.89 -1.25 -2.77
N TYR A 353 14.90 -0.52 -2.26
CA TYR A 353 15.04 0.78 -1.62
C TYR A 353 14.18 0.83 -0.35
N GLY A 354 14.68 1.41 0.73
CA GLY A 354 13.90 1.63 1.95
C GLY A 354 12.81 2.70 1.76
N PHE A 355 13.19 3.96 1.90
CA PHE A 355 12.29 5.11 1.74
C PHE A 355 12.66 5.89 0.48
N TYR A 356 11.67 6.21 -0.36
CA TYR A 356 11.87 6.89 -1.63
C TYR A 356 10.98 8.13 -1.74
N VAL A 357 11.59 9.32 -1.74
CA VAL A 357 10.90 10.62 -1.71
C VAL A 357 11.23 11.37 -2.99
N ILE A 358 10.22 11.67 -3.81
CA ILE A 358 10.41 12.31 -5.12
C ILE A 358 9.43 13.46 -5.34
N ARG A 359 9.95 14.61 -5.78
CA ARG A 359 9.19 15.85 -6.02
C ARG A 359 8.27 16.20 -4.85
N SER A 360 8.74 15.97 -3.64
CA SER A 360 7.93 15.99 -2.42
C SER A 360 8.49 16.97 -1.40
N GLN A 361 7.61 17.53 -0.57
CA GLN A 361 7.98 18.60 0.35
C GLN A 361 7.21 18.56 1.66
N TRP A 362 7.80 19.12 2.73
CA TRP A 362 7.17 19.22 4.04
C TRP A 362 6.81 17.86 4.66
N ASN A 363 7.53 16.79 4.31
CA ASN A 363 7.35 15.48 4.92
C ASN A 363 8.31 15.29 6.09
N THR A 364 7.87 14.52 7.10
CA THR A 364 8.69 14.13 8.25
C THR A 364 8.85 12.62 8.28
N LEU A 365 10.10 12.14 8.25
CA LEU A 365 10.47 10.74 8.47
C LEU A 365 11.15 10.62 9.83
N LEU A 366 10.46 10.03 10.81
CA LEU A 366 10.90 9.98 12.20
C LEU A 366 11.00 8.55 12.73
N ASN A 367 12.14 8.18 13.33
CA ASN A 367 12.35 6.88 14.00
C ASN A 367 12.10 5.67 13.06
N ASN A 368 12.40 5.78 11.77
CA ASN A 368 12.23 4.65 10.85
C ASN A 368 13.51 3.85 10.70
N THR A 369 13.37 2.57 10.38
CA THR A 369 14.49 1.68 10.04
C THR A 369 14.42 1.33 8.56
N ALA A 370 15.47 1.61 7.78
CA ALA A 370 15.67 1.12 6.42
C ALA A 370 17.06 0.49 6.31
N SER A 371 17.12 -0.82 6.55
CA SER A 371 18.38 -1.56 6.60
C SER A 371 18.39 -2.71 5.59
N THR A 372 19.60 -3.16 5.25
CA THR A 372 19.84 -4.31 4.35
C THR A 372 19.16 -4.17 2.98
N SER A 373 18.89 -2.94 2.53
CA SER A 373 18.37 -2.72 1.20
C SER A 373 19.44 -2.99 0.16
N VAL A 374 19.04 -3.56 -0.98
CA VAL A 374 19.96 -3.85 -2.10
C VAL A 374 20.67 -2.57 -2.55
N ASN A 375 19.92 -1.47 -2.67
CA ASN A 375 20.48 -0.18 -3.06
C ASN A 375 20.59 0.77 -1.86
N HIS A 376 19.53 1.50 -1.53
CA HIS A 376 19.67 2.66 -0.63
C HIS A 376 18.66 2.61 0.52
N GLY A 377 19.06 3.13 1.68
CA GLY A 377 18.16 3.29 2.83
C GLY A 377 17.12 4.37 2.56
N ILE A 378 17.56 5.61 2.36
CA ILE A 378 16.72 6.76 1.99
C ILE A 378 17.19 7.36 0.66
N VAL A 379 16.24 7.68 -0.22
CA VAL A 379 16.48 8.41 -1.47
C VAL A 379 15.57 9.63 -1.56
N LEU A 380 16.16 10.79 -1.86
CA LEU A 380 15.46 12.02 -2.20
C LEU A 380 15.84 12.45 -3.61
N VAL A 381 14.82 12.77 -4.42
CA VAL A 381 14.99 13.32 -5.77
C VAL A 381 14.10 14.54 -5.93
N ASN A 382 14.68 15.68 -6.31
CA ASN A 382 13.94 16.94 -6.55
C ASN A 382 13.02 17.32 -5.37
N SER A 383 13.45 17.09 -4.13
CA SER A 383 12.61 17.21 -2.93
C SER A 383 13.20 18.22 -1.95
N THR A 384 12.34 19.05 -1.32
CA THR A 384 12.76 20.19 -0.50
C THR A 384 11.95 20.29 0.79
N ASN A 385 12.48 20.95 1.82
CA ASN A 385 11.78 21.18 3.09
C ASN A 385 11.29 19.89 3.77
N ASN A 386 12.03 18.78 3.66
CA ASN A 386 11.73 17.54 4.36
C ASN A 386 12.65 17.36 5.57
N ASN A 387 12.16 16.66 6.59
CA ASN A 387 12.88 16.41 7.84
C ASN A 387 13.03 14.91 8.07
N PHE A 388 14.25 14.46 8.35
CA PHE A 388 14.60 13.07 8.63
C PHE A 388 15.28 13.02 9.98
N MET A 389 14.59 12.46 10.98
CA MET A 389 15.05 12.44 12.36
C MET A 389 15.14 11.02 12.89
N ASN A 390 16.24 10.68 13.58
CA ASN A 390 16.38 9.43 14.32
C ASN A 390 16.19 8.15 13.47
N ASN A 391 16.48 8.20 12.17
CA ASN A 391 16.32 7.02 11.31
C ASN A 391 17.58 6.13 11.34
N ILE A 392 17.38 4.81 11.25
CA ILE A 392 18.43 3.79 11.23
C ILE A 392 18.56 3.22 9.80
N LEU A 393 19.67 3.49 9.15
CA LEU A 393 19.90 3.34 7.71
C LEU A 393 21.13 2.49 7.41
N ASN A 394 21.18 1.31 8.00
CA ASN A 394 22.42 0.53 8.09
C ASN A 394 22.51 -0.57 7.04
N SER A 395 23.74 -0.92 6.68
CA SER A 395 24.06 -2.12 5.90
C SER A 395 23.35 -2.19 4.54
N ASN A 396 23.08 -1.06 3.91
CA ASN A 396 22.53 -1.00 2.55
C ASN A 396 23.67 -1.11 1.53
N GLY A 397 23.43 -1.79 0.41
CA GLY A 397 24.46 -2.05 -0.61
C GLY A 397 25.05 -0.79 -1.26
N GLY A 398 24.28 0.30 -1.28
CA GLY A 398 24.64 1.63 -1.77
C GLY A 398 24.75 2.65 -0.64
N HIS A 399 23.82 3.60 -0.58
CA HIS A 399 23.85 4.74 0.34
C HIS A 399 22.92 4.54 1.53
N GLY A 400 23.33 4.97 2.72
CA GLY A 400 22.41 5.14 3.84
C GLY A 400 21.37 6.22 3.51
N VAL A 401 21.85 7.40 3.10
CA VAL A 401 21.04 8.50 2.58
C VAL A 401 21.60 9.02 1.26
N TYR A 402 20.74 9.20 0.26
CA TYR A 402 21.08 9.80 -1.04
C TYR A 402 20.14 10.95 -1.42
N LEU A 403 20.69 12.15 -1.65
CA LEU A 403 19.98 13.34 -2.08
C LEU A 403 20.46 13.76 -3.47
N SER A 404 19.54 13.88 -4.41
CA SER A 404 19.79 14.41 -5.75
C SER A 404 18.88 15.59 -6.03
N ASN A 405 19.47 16.74 -6.40
CA ASN A 405 18.74 17.99 -6.67
C ASN A 405 17.74 18.36 -5.56
N SER A 406 18.11 18.08 -4.31
CA SER A 406 17.21 18.13 -3.16
C SER A 406 17.77 19.07 -2.10
N SER A 407 17.33 20.32 -2.17
CA SER A 407 17.85 21.41 -1.32
C SER A 407 16.96 21.65 -0.10
N THR A 408 17.47 22.34 0.92
CA THR A 408 16.67 22.78 2.09
C THR A 408 16.01 21.65 2.89
N ASN A 409 16.68 20.51 3.02
CA ASN A 409 16.24 19.39 3.86
C ASN A 409 17.08 19.32 5.15
N THR A 410 16.55 18.68 6.18
CA THR A 410 17.25 18.43 7.44
C THR A 410 17.39 16.93 7.68
N LEU A 411 18.63 16.47 7.88
CA LEU A 411 18.98 15.14 8.37
C LEU A 411 19.55 15.31 9.79
N ASP A 412 18.75 15.03 10.81
CA ASP A 412 19.16 15.20 12.22
C ASP A 412 19.17 13.86 12.98
N ASN A 413 20.25 13.58 13.69
CA ASN A 413 20.39 12.41 14.56
C ASN A 413 20.10 11.05 13.88
N ASN A 414 20.45 10.89 12.60
CA ASN A 414 20.28 9.61 11.90
C ASN A 414 21.54 8.75 12.02
N THR A 415 21.37 7.43 11.98
CA THR A 415 22.47 6.47 11.91
C THR A 415 22.56 5.87 10.51
N ALA A 416 23.67 6.07 9.81
CA ALA A 416 23.90 5.59 8.43
C ALA A 416 25.21 4.80 8.33
N SER A 417 25.27 3.63 8.98
CA SER A 417 26.50 2.87 9.18
C SER A 417 26.57 1.59 8.34
N GLY A 418 27.79 1.19 7.95
CA GLY A 418 28.04 -0.06 7.23
C GLY A 418 27.51 -0.11 5.80
N ASN A 419 27.33 1.04 5.13
CA ASN A 419 26.90 1.12 3.74
C ASN A 419 28.11 1.26 2.78
N SER A 420 27.89 1.26 1.45
CA SER A 420 28.95 1.68 0.51
C SER A 420 29.35 3.14 0.74
N ARG A 421 28.35 4.04 0.89
CA ARG A 421 28.56 5.42 1.36
C ARG A 421 27.50 5.76 2.40
N GLY A 422 27.85 6.55 3.42
CA GLY A 422 26.90 6.91 4.48
C GLY A 422 25.82 7.87 3.99
N ILE A 423 26.19 9.15 3.85
CA ILE A 423 25.33 10.24 3.38
C ILE A 423 25.93 10.84 2.12
N TYR A 424 25.17 10.89 1.03
CA TYR A 424 25.60 11.49 -0.23
C TYR A 424 24.61 12.54 -0.74
N LEU A 425 25.11 13.75 -0.99
CA LEU A 425 24.39 14.86 -1.62
C LEU A 425 25.02 15.18 -2.98
N ILE A 426 24.21 15.25 -4.04
CA ILE A 426 24.61 15.77 -5.34
C ILE A 426 23.67 16.90 -5.78
N SER A 427 24.25 18.02 -6.22
CA SER A 427 23.52 19.21 -6.67
C SER A 427 22.46 19.69 -5.67
N SER A 428 22.78 19.59 -4.37
CA SER A 428 21.81 19.73 -3.28
C SER A 428 22.33 20.75 -2.27
N GLY A 429 21.75 21.93 -2.25
CA GLY A 429 22.23 23.05 -1.45
C GLY A 429 21.38 23.33 -0.21
N ARG A 430 21.93 24.12 0.72
CA ARG A 430 21.22 24.63 1.91
C ARG A 430 20.58 23.54 2.77
N ASN A 431 21.14 22.34 2.80
CA ASN A 431 20.72 21.26 3.69
C ASN A 431 21.42 21.35 5.04
N ASN A 432 20.75 20.85 6.07
CA ASN A 432 21.30 20.68 7.42
C ASN A 432 21.57 19.20 7.66
N ILE A 433 22.83 18.83 7.86
CA ILE A 433 23.30 17.49 8.17
C ILE A 433 23.82 17.54 9.60
N LEU A 434 22.96 17.21 10.56
CA LEU A 434 23.15 17.48 11.98
C LEU A 434 23.22 16.19 12.80
N ASN A 435 24.19 16.09 13.71
CA ASN A 435 24.22 15.06 14.75
C ASN A 435 24.14 13.60 14.25
N ASN A 436 24.52 13.32 12.99
CA ASN A 436 24.38 11.98 12.42
C ASN A 436 25.57 11.08 12.79
N THR A 437 25.30 9.80 13.02
CA THR A 437 26.31 8.75 13.27
C THR A 437 26.54 7.96 11.98
N VAL A 438 27.72 8.10 11.38
CA VAL A 438 28.02 7.63 10.03
C VAL A 438 29.30 6.78 10.01
N LEU A 439 29.20 5.54 10.50
CA LEU A 439 30.35 4.69 10.82
C LEU A 439 30.56 3.57 9.82
N GLY A 440 31.82 3.19 9.59
CA GLY A 440 32.14 1.91 8.94
C GLY A 440 31.69 1.82 7.48
N ASN A 441 31.57 2.95 6.77
CA ASN A 441 31.13 2.97 5.38
C ASN A 441 32.32 2.69 4.43
N ARG A 442 32.12 1.87 3.41
CA ARG A 442 33.20 1.35 2.56
C ARG A 442 34.06 2.45 1.94
N GLU A 443 33.42 3.50 1.40
CA GLU A 443 34.12 4.53 0.63
C GLU A 443 34.10 5.90 1.33
N TYR A 444 32.92 6.41 1.68
CA TYR A 444 32.76 7.75 2.25
C TYR A 444 31.75 7.72 3.39
N ALA A 445 32.04 8.38 4.52
CA ALA A 445 31.02 8.66 5.52
C ALA A 445 30.06 9.73 4.99
N ILE A 446 30.53 10.95 4.74
CA ILE A 446 29.72 12.05 4.19
C ILE A 446 30.36 12.56 2.89
N LEU A 447 29.61 12.53 1.79
CA LEU A 447 30.02 13.01 0.47
C LEU A 447 29.09 14.11 -0.02
N LEU A 448 29.65 15.21 -0.49
CA LEU A 448 28.94 16.26 -1.21
C LEU A 448 29.58 16.46 -2.58
N SER A 449 28.73 16.61 -3.61
CA SER A 449 29.12 16.91 -4.99
C SER A 449 28.28 18.07 -5.52
N TYR A 450 28.91 19.09 -6.13
CA TYR A 450 28.22 20.24 -6.73
C TYR A 450 27.20 20.92 -5.80
N SER A 451 27.49 20.92 -4.50
CA SER A 451 26.53 21.26 -3.45
C SER A 451 26.99 22.50 -2.67
N THR A 452 26.06 23.41 -2.40
CA THR A 452 26.40 24.74 -1.89
C THR A 452 25.61 25.14 -0.65
N GLY A 453 26.25 25.87 0.26
CA GLY A 453 25.55 26.45 1.41
C GLY A 453 25.02 25.44 2.42
N ASN A 454 25.55 24.22 2.46
CA ASN A 454 25.11 23.21 3.43
C ASN A 454 25.79 23.40 4.79
N ASN A 455 25.09 23.01 5.85
CA ASN A 455 25.60 22.98 7.22
C ASN A 455 25.81 21.52 7.64
N ILE A 456 27.06 21.10 7.81
CA ILE A 456 27.47 19.77 8.26
C ILE A 456 28.00 19.90 9.67
N SER A 457 27.15 19.67 10.67
CA SER A 457 27.49 19.93 12.07
C SER A 457 27.15 18.83 13.05
N GLY A 458 28.00 18.60 14.06
CA GLY A 458 27.73 17.63 15.12
C GLY A 458 27.83 16.16 14.70
N ASN A 459 28.28 15.86 13.48
CA ASN A 459 28.24 14.48 12.96
C ASN A 459 29.47 13.69 13.41
N GLU A 460 29.31 12.38 13.53
CA GLU A 460 30.39 11.43 13.68
C GLU A 460 30.62 10.69 12.36
N ALA A 461 31.73 11.00 11.69
CA ALA A 461 32.08 10.52 10.35
C ALA A 461 33.39 9.72 10.41
N SER A 462 33.28 8.47 10.88
CA SER A 462 34.44 7.68 11.32
C SER A 462 34.51 6.29 10.70
N ASN A 463 35.69 5.67 10.78
CA ASN A 463 35.96 4.31 10.31
C ASN A 463 35.57 4.05 8.84
N SER A 464 35.66 5.07 7.98
CA SER A 464 35.33 4.97 6.56
C SER A 464 36.57 5.18 5.68
N GLY A 465 36.46 5.02 4.37
CA GLY A 465 37.55 5.40 3.46
C GLY A 465 37.92 6.87 3.64
N ARG A 466 36.96 7.76 3.44
CA ARG A 466 37.07 9.19 3.79
C ARG A 466 35.95 9.60 4.75
N GLY A 467 36.27 10.52 5.66
CA GLY A 467 35.30 11.09 6.59
C GLY A 467 34.31 12.01 5.88
N ILE A 468 34.73 13.26 5.63
CA ILE A 468 33.93 14.27 4.93
C ILE A 468 34.63 14.62 3.60
N HIS A 469 33.93 14.42 2.49
CA HIS A 469 34.44 14.71 1.14
C HIS A 469 33.60 15.80 0.46
N LEU A 470 34.27 16.88 0.06
CA LEU A 470 33.69 18.00 -0.68
C LEU A 470 34.24 18.01 -2.11
N SER A 471 33.37 17.73 -3.09
CA SER A 471 33.71 17.70 -4.52
C SER A 471 32.98 18.81 -5.27
N THR A 472 33.71 19.81 -5.75
CA THR A 472 33.17 20.99 -6.44
C THR A 472 32.08 21.68 -5.61
N CYS A 473 32.32 21.80 -4.30
CA CYS A 473 31.35 22.26 -3.31
C CYS A 473 31.70 23.65 -2.79
N GLN A 474 30.71 24.53 -2.64
CA GLN A 474 30.97 25.94 -2.32
C GLN A 474 30.19 26.44 -1.11
N ASN A 475 30.83 27.30 -0.31
CA ASN A 475 30.17 28.02 0.79
C ASN A 475 29.49 27.09 1.82
N ASN A 476 30.02 25.89 2.04
CA ASN A 476 29.51 24.98 3.07
C ASN A 476 30.19 25.24 4.41
N VAL A 477 29.50 24.94 5.50
CA VAL A 477 30.03 25.02 6.86
C VAL A 477 30.20 23.61 7.42
N VAL A 478 31.41 23.28 7.85
CA VAL A 478 31.74 21.99 8.50
C VAL A 478 32.20 22.30 9.92
N SER A 479 31.40 21.96 10.91
CA SER A 479 31.72 22.28 12.30
C SER A 479 31.30 21.26 13.33
N ARG A 480 31.98 21.16 14.46
CA ARG A 480 31.57 20.26 15.57
C ARG A 480 31.48 18.78 15.16
N ASN A 481 32.19 18.36 14.12
CA ASN A 481 32.19 16.96 13.70
C ASN A 481 33.33 16.18 14.36
N ILE A 482 33.05 14.92 14.72
CA ILE A 482 34.04 13.94 15.14
C ILE A 482 34.41 13.13 13.89
N ILE A 483 35.67 13.24 13.46
CA ILE A 483 36.15 12.65 12.20
C ILE A 483 37.39 11.81 12.52
N THR A 484 37.19 10.51 12.76
CA THR A 484 38.26 9.65 13.29
C THR A 484 38.44 8.36 12.50
N LEU A 485 39.67 7.84 12.50
CA LEU A 485 40.00 6.51 11.98
C LEU A 485 39.59 6.27 10.51
N ASN A 486 39.56 7.32 9.69
CA ASN A 486 39.32 7.18 8.26
C ASN A 486 40.62 6.83 7.54
N SER A 487 40.57 5.83 6.67
CA SER A 487 41.77 5.16 6.13
C SER A 487 42.49 5.95 5.02
N ILE A 488 41.79 6.86 4.33
CA ILE A 488 42.34 7.70 3.26
C ILE A 488 42.52 9.14 3.73
N SER A 489 41.48 9.77 4.27
CA SER A 489 41.55 11.13 4.80
C SER A 489 40.37 11.48 5.70
N GLY A 490 40.58 12.33 6.70
CA GLY A 490 39.50 12.94 7.49
C GLY A 490 38.62 13.84 6.62
N ILE A 491 39.17 14.97 6.15
CA ILE A 491 38.51 15.91 5.24
C ILE A 491 39.22 15.92 3.88
N PHE A 492 38.44 15.87 2.80
CA PHE A 492 38.94 16.06 1.44
C PHE A 492 38.21 17.23 0.75
N MET A 493 38.95 18.05 0.01
CA MET A 493 38.40 19.10 -0.85
C MET A 493 39.03 19.06 -2.24
N SER A 494 38.18 19.00 -3.28
CA SER A 494 38.63 19.11 -4.68
C SER A 494 39.12 20.53 -5.02
N SER A 495 39.84 20.66 -6.13
CA SER A 495 40.43 21.91 -6.64
C SER A 495 39.41 23.01 -6.98
N THR A 496 38.11 22.73 -6.91
CA THR A 496 37.02 23.67 -7.22
C THR A 496 36.06 23.84 -6.05
N SER A 497 36.44 23.31 -4.88
CA SER A 497 35.66 23.46 -3.65
C SER A 497 36.07 24.74 -2.93
N ASN A 498 35.25 25.79 -3.04
CA ASN A 498 35.66 27.15 -2.68
C ASN A 498 34.80 27.76 -1.58
N GLY A 499 35.37 28.67 -0.78
CA GLY A 499 34.63 29.44 0.21
C GLY A 499 34.02 28.63 1.37
N ASN A 500 34.47 27.39 1.59
CA ASN A 500 33.98 26.56 2.69
C ASN A 500 34.63 27.00 4.03
N ILE A 501 33.88 26.88 5.12
CA ILE A 501 34.31 27.26 6.47
C ILE A 501 34.36 26.00 7.34
N ILE A 502 35.53 25.64 7.83
CA ILE A 502 35.80 24.40 8.56
C ILE A 502 36.38 24.77 9.93
N PHE A 503 35.64 24.57 11.02
CA PHE A 503 36.07 24.96 12.36
C PHE A 503 35.43 24.11 13.45
N ASP A 504 36.01 24.07 14.65
CA ASP A 504 35.49 23.33 15.81
C ASP A 504 35.30 21.83 15.55
N ASN A 505 36.08 21.21 14.67
CA ASN A 505 36.02 19.78 14.41
C ASN A 505 37.13 19.02 15.16
N TYR A 506 36.87 17.77 15.54
CA TYR A 506 37.85 16.86 16.12
C TYR A 506 38.33 15.88 15.05
N LEU A 507 39.54 16.10 14.54
CA LEU A 507 40.14 15.26 13.51
C LEU A 507 41.23 14.37 14.12
N ASN A 508 41.03 13.05 14.06
CA ASN A 508 42.00 12.06 14.52
C ASN A 508 42.18 10.93 13.50
N ASN A 509 42.93 11.22 12.44
CA ASN A 509 43.20 10.29 11.33
C ASN A 509 44.70 10.30 11.02
N VAL A 510 45.19 9.25 10.36
CA VAL A 510 46.56 9.23 9.84
C VAL A 510 46.80 10.42 8.90
N PHE A 511 45.80 10.75 8.08
CA PHE A 511 45.76 11.94 7.24
C PHE A 511 44.49 12.75 7.53
N ASN A 512 44.61 13.85 8.27
CA ASN A 512 43.43 14.64 8.67
C ASN A 512 42.80 15.43 7.52
N SER A 513 43.60 15.93 6.57
CA SER A 513 43.12 16.82 5.52
C SER A 513 43.86 16.61 4.21
N ASN A 514 43.14 16.68 3.10
CA ASN A 514 43.69 16.70 1.74
C ASN A 514 42.91 17.73 0.91
N ILE A 515 43.45 18.94 0.85
CA ILE A 515 42.88 20.07 0.11
C ILE A 515 43.71 20.24 -1.16
N LYS A 516 43.07 20.15 -2.32
CA LYS A 516 43.74 20.25 -3.62
C LYS A 516 43.98 21.69 -4.04
N ASP A 517 45.12 21.92 -4.70
CA ASP A 517 45.45 23.21 -5.33
C ASP A 517 44.33 23.68 -6.27
N GLY A 518 44.07 24.99 -6.29
CA GLY A 518 42.94 25.60 -6.99
C GLY A 518 41.69 25.78 -6.12
N SER A 519 41.58 25.03 -5.02
CA SER A 519 40.56 25.27 -3.99
C SER A 519 40.86 26.61 -3.34
N GLU A 520 39.95 27.59 -3.43
CA GLU A 520 40.18 28.99 -3.08
C GLU A 520 39.18 29.53 -2.04
N GLY A 521 39.65 30.47 -1.22
CA GLY A 521 38.80 31.23 -0.28
C GLY A 521 38.24 30.41 0.89
N ASN A 522 38.73 29.19 1.13
CA ASN A 522 38.31 28.40 2.29
C ASN A 522 38.92 28.95 3.59
N SER A 523 38.22 28.75 4.71
CA SER A 523 38.71 29.11 6.05
C SER A 523 38.77 27.87 6.95
N LEU A 524 39.88 27.69 7.67
CA LEU A 524 40.06 26.59 8.63
C LEU A 524 39.81 27.01 10.09
N ASN A 525 39.29 28.22 10.28
CA ASN A 525 38.87 28.75 11.57
C ASN A 525 37.84 29.86 11.37
N ILE A 526 37.25 30.28 12.49
CA ILE A 526 36.45 31.51 12.58
C ILE A 526 37.13 32.50 13.53
N THR A 527 36.58 33.70 13.66
CA THR A 527 37.00 34.62 14.73
C THR A 527 36.87 33.94 16.09
N LYS A 528 37.91 34.05 16.93
CA LYS A 528 37.91 33.54 18.30
C LYS A 528 36.67 34.02 19.04
N THR A 529 35.79 33.09 19.40
CA THR A 529 34.47 33.36 19.95
C THR A 529 34.34 32.62 21.28
N ALA A 530 33.85 33.29 22.33
CA ALA A 530 33.61 32.63 23.62
C ALA A 530 32.53 31.55 23.48
N GLY A 531 32.79 30.36 24.01
CA GLY A 531 31.89 29.21 23.94
C GLY A 531 32.62 27.88 24.06
N THR A 532 31.92 26.84 24.50
CA THR A 532 32.51 25.50 24.67
C THR A 532 32.76 24.83 23.32
N ASN A 533 34.04 24.64 23.00
CA ASN A 533 34.48 23.95 21.78
C ASN A 533 34.36 22.43 21.91
N ILE A 534 34.62 21.71 20.82
CA ILE A 534 34.43 20.25 20.72
C ILE A 534 35.29 19.43 21.70
N VAL A 535 36.42 19.96 22.17
CA VAL A 535 37.28 19.31 23.19
C VAL A 535 37.07 19.86 24.60
N GLY A 536 36.05 20.70 24.81
CA GLY A 536 35.68 21.24 26.12
C GLY A 536 36.39 22.52 26.55
N GLY A 537 37.20 23.12 25.68
CA GLY A 537 37.85 24.42 25.93
C GLY A 537 36.88 25.61 25.87
N PRO A 538 37.26 26.78 26.42
CA PRO A 538 36.35 27.92 26.63
C PRO A 538 36.12 28.81 25.40
N TYR A 539 36.86 28.60 24.31
CA TYR A 539 36.72 29.37 23.07
C TYR A 539 36.57 28.46 21.86
N ILE A 540 35.68 28.86 20.94
CA ILE A 540 35.53 28.31 19.60
C ILE A 540 36.45 29.11 18.67
N GLY A 541 37.25 28.41 17.87
CA GLY A 541 38.23 29.01 16.96
C GLY A 541 38.41 28.17 15.72
N GLY A 542 39.50 27.41 15.66
CA GLY A 542 39.86 26.46 14.61
C GLY A 542 39.46 25.04 14.96
N ASN A 543 40.24 24.06 14.48
CA ASN A 543 39.98 22.63 14.63
C ASN A 543 41.00 21.97 15.57
N PHE A 544 40.66 20.79 16.08
CA PHE A 544 41.57 19.93 16.82
C PHE A 544 42.21 18.90 15.88
N TRP A 545 43.54 18.99 15.70
CA TRP A 545 44.34 18.21 14.75
C TRP A 545 45.15 17.12 15.47
N ALA A 546 44.50 16.00 15.79
CA ALA A 546 45.10 14.84 16.45
C ALA A 546 45.67 13.82 15.44
N LYS A 547 46.49 12.90 15.94
CA LYS A 547 46.86 11.66 15.24
C LYS A 547 46.66 10.45 16.16
N PRO A 548 46.35 9.26 15.60
CA PRO A 548 46.13 8.06 16.41
C PRO A 548 47.33 7.65 17.26
N ASP A 549 48.56 8.04 16.86
CA ASP A 549 49.80 7.77 17.58
C ASP A 549 50.15 8.82 18.66
N GLY A 550 49.27 9.82 18.86
CA GLY A 550 49.48 10.89 19.85
C GLY A 550 50.36 12.04 19.36
N THR A 551 50.85 12.02 18.11
CA THR A 551 51.78 13.02 17.57
C THR A 551 51.10 14.15 16.79
N GLY A 552 49.78 14.29 16.91
CA GLY A 552 49.03 15.36 16.27
C GLY A 552 49.47 16.74 16.74
N PHE A 553 49.29 17.75 15.88
CA PHE A 553 49.64 19.13 16.21
C PHE A 553 48.93 19.56 17.50
N SER A 554 47.62 19.36 17.59
CA SER A 554 46.83 19.76 18.76
C SER A 554 47.14 18.97 20.03
N GLN A 555 47.79 17.81 19.90
CA GLN A 555 48.23 16.99 21.04
C GLN A 555 49.60 17.43 21.59
N THR A 556 50.35 18.23 20.84
CA THR A 556 51.75 18.59 21.16
C THR A 556 52.04 20.09 21.16
N ALA A 557 51.14 20.91 20.59
CA ALA A 557 51.26 22.36 20.53
C ALA A 557 51.16 22.99 21.93
N THR A 558 51.79 24.15 22.08
CA THR A 558 51.82 24.92 23.33
C THR A 558 50.61 25.85 23.41
N ASP A 559 50.04 25.93 24.62
CA ASP A 559 49.00 26.87 25.04
C ASP A 559 49.50 27.57 26.31
N ALA A 560 50.25 28.65 26.14
CA ALA A 560 50.91 29.33 27.25
C ALA A 560 49.95 30.20 28.07
N ASP A 561 48.88 30.72 27.46
CA ASP A 561 47.89 31.56 28.13
C ASP A 561 46.69 30.76 28.69
N GLY A 562 46.59 29.47 28.37
CA GLY A 562 45.62 28.53 28.91
C GLY A 562 44.21 28.74 28.36
N ASP A 563 44.09 29.37 27.19
CA ASP A 563 42.80 29.69 26.59
C ASP A 563 42.21 28.52 25.77
N GLY A 564 42.92 27.41 25.61
CA GLY A 564 42.51 26.23 24.85
C GLY A 564 42.74 26.35 23.34
N ILE A 565 43.51 27.34 22.89
CA ILE A 565 43.94 27.58 21.51
C ILE A 565 45.48 27.58 21.45
N ALA A 566 46.07 26.99 20.42
CA ALA A 566 47.51 26.98 20.24
C ALA A 566 48.06 28.40 20.01
N ASP A 567 49.19 28.73 20.63
CA ASP A 567 49.91 30.00 20.41
C ASP A 567 50.49 30.13 18.98
N THR A 568 50.53 29.03 18.22
CA THR A 568 51.05 28.97 16.86
C THR A 568 50.00 28.44 15.89
N ALA A 569 49.94 29.01 14.69
CA ALA A 569 49.09 28.52 13.62
C ALA A 569 49.55 27.12 13.15
N TYR A 570 48.58 26.30 12.74
CA TYR A 570 48.85 25.01 12.09
C TYR A 570 48.80 25.15 10.58
N GLU A 571 49.96 25.04 9.93
CA GLU A 571 50.10 25.06 8.48
C GLU A 571 49.85 23.65 7.90
N LEU A 572 48.90 23.52 6.97
CA LEU A 572 48.62 22.25 6.34
C LEU A 572 49.71 21.90 5.34
N GLN A 573 50.28 20.71 5.47
CA GLN A 573 51.35 20.28 4.57
C GLN A 573 50.87 20.19 3.12
N GLY A 574 51.64 20.79 2.20
CA GLY A 574 51.42 20.69 0.76
C GLY A 574 50.37 21.64 0.19
N ASN A 575 49.93 22.66 0.94
CA ASN A 575 49.10 23.75 0.43
C ASN A 575 49.31 25.04 1.26
N ASN A 576 48.64 26.13 0.88
CA ASN A 576 48.76 27.44 1.53
C ASN A 576 47.70 27.70 2.61
N TYR A 577 46.98 26.66 3.07
CA TYR A 577 45.98 26.81 4.12
C TYR A 577 46.60 26.68 5.51
N SER A 578 46.14 27.54 6.41
CA SER A 578 46.54 27.49 7.82
C SER A 578 45.31 27.64 8.70
N ASP A 579 45.29 26.87 9.78
CA ASP A 579 44.40 27.11 10.89
C ASP A 579 45.12 28.05 11.88
N PHE A 580 44.65 29.29 11.98
CA PHE A 580 45.27 30.29 12.87
C PHE A 580 44.78 30.22 14.30
N LEU A 581 43.78 29.38 14.61
CA LEU A 581 43.29 29.20 15.97
C LEU A 581 43.11 27.70 16.31
N PRO A 582 44.13 26.84 16.11
CA PRO A 582 44.00 25.40 16.36
C PRO A 582 43.61 25.14 17.82
N LEU A 583 42.65 24.24 18.04
CA LEU A 583 42.26 23.85 19.39
C LEU A 583 43.34 22.95 20.01
N VAL A 584 43.54 23.05 21.32
CA VAL A 584 44.53 22.27 22.09
C VAL A 584 43.99 21.91 23.47
N GLY A 585 44.61 20.92 24.11
CA GLY A 585 44.18 20.42 25.40
C GLY A 585 42.79 19.76 25.35
N GLY A 586 42.05 19.82 26.46
CA GLY A 586 40.70 19.27 26.55
C GLY A 586 40.63 17.74 26.67
N PHE A 587 39.46 17.18 26.39
CA PHE A 587 39.20 15.74 26.41
C PHE A 587 38.87 15.21 25.01
N GLU A 588 39.14 13.92 24.79
CA GLU A 588 38.71 13.22 23.59
C GLU A 588 37.17 13.08 23.60
N PRO A 589 36.45 13.54 22.57
CA PRO A 589 35.00 13.40 22.50
C PRO A 589 34.55 11.94 22.56
N GLU A 590 33.39 11.70 23.17
CA GLU A 590 32.77 10.38 23.20
C GLU A 590 32.44 9.92 21.77
N GLN A 591 32.87 8.71 21.42
CA GLN A 591 32.67 8.11 20.09
C GLN A 591 31.60 7.03 20.16
N SER A 592 30.73 7.00 19.16
CA SER A 592 29.72 5.96 19.04
C SER A 592 30.37 4.65 18.59
N VAL A 593 29.90 3.55 19.16
CA VAL A 593 30.30 2.22 18.70
C VAL A 593 29.45 1.80 17.50
N MET A 594 30.08 1.13 16.54
CA MET A 594 29.36 0.54 15.42
C MET A 594 28.31 -0.43 15.98
N PRO A 595 27.03 -0.32 15.58
CA PRO A 595 26.03 -1.28 16.00
C PRO A 595 26.45 -2.68 15.53
N PRO A 596 26.26 -3.74 16.34
CA PRO A 596 26.50 -5.10 15.89
C PRO A 596 25.75 -5.33 14.58
N THR A 597 26.34 -6.09 13.66
CA THR A 597 25.66 -6.58 12.45
C THR A 597 24.53 -7.52 12.88
N ALA A 598 23.41 -6.96 13.30
CA ALA A 598 22.28 -7.69 13.85
C ALA A 598 21.12 -7.57 12.87
N PHE A 599 21.11 -8.38 11.82
CA PHE A 599 19.88 -8.82 11.15
C PHE A 599 20.10 -10.18 10.47
N ASN A 600 20.58 -11.16 11.25
CA ASN A 600 20.36 -12.56 10.90
C ASN A 600 19.14 -13.01 11.69
N THR A 601 17.94 -12.85 11.10
CA THR A 601 16.74 -13.56 11.57
C THR A 601 16.19 -14.37 10.42
N SER A 602 16.87 -15.47 10.11
CA SER A 602 16.16 -16.73 9.92
C SER A 602 15.53 -17.08 11.28
N ASN A 603 14.36 -16.54 11.58
CA ASN A 603 13.51 -17.04 12.65
C ASN A 603 12.13 -17.28 12.05
N THR A 604 12.03 -18.44 11.41
CA THR A 604 10.82 -19.26 11.44
C THR A 604 10.39 -19.45 12.91
N GLY A 605 9.13 -19.15 13.22
CA GLY A 605 8.45 -19.67 14.40
C GLY A 605 8.09 -18.63 15.47
N THR A 606 6.87 -18.10 15.36
CA THR A 606 5.79 -18.40 16.31
C THR A 606 4.46 -18.08 15.62
N GLU A 607 3.94 -19.03 14.85
CA GLU A 607 2.51 -19.12 14.57
C GLU A 607 1.88 -20.01 15.65
N SER A 608 0.94 -19.43 16.40
CA SER A 608 0.04 -20.17 17.27
C SER A 608 -1.11 -20.76 16.44
N GLN A 609 -1.11 -22.09 16.34
CA GLN A 609 -2.24 -23.01 16.12
C GLN A 609 -3.53 -22.47 15.47
N MET A 610 -3.82 -22.98 14.26
CA MET A 610 -5.11 -23.61 13.97
C MET A 610 -4.88 -24.87 13.13
N GLU A 611 -5.19 -26.03 13.71
CA GLU A 611 -5.30 -27.29 13.00
C GLU A 611 -6.43 -27.19 11.95
N VAL A 612 -6.09 -27.39 10.69
CA VAL A 612 -7.06 -27.76 9.66
C VAL A 612 -6.66 -29.14 9.17
N ASN A 613 -7.47 -30.14 9.57
CA ASN A 613 -7.47 -31.47 8.99
C ASN A 613 -7.83 -31.36 7.51
N GLU A 614 -6.91 -31.72 6.62
CA GLU A 614 -7.28 -32.20 5.29
C GLU A 614 -6.74 -33.60 5.07
N SER A 615 -7.70 -34.52 4.92
CA SER A 615 -7.53 -35.92 4.60
C SER A 615 -7.00 -36.11 3.19
N GLU A 616 -6.06 -37.04 3.09
CA GLU A 616 -5.48 -37.61 1.87
C GLU A 616 -6.54 -38.00 0.84
N ASN A 617 -6.30 -37.66 -0.43
CA ASN A 617 -6.72 -38.49 -1.55
C ASN A 617 -5.75 -38.31 -2.72
N GLN A 618 -4.72 -39.17 -2.76
CA GLN A 618 -3.84 -39.33 -3.92
C GLN A 618 -4.45 -40.36 -4.87
N THR A 619 -4.66 -39.95 -6.13
CA THR A 619 -4.85 -40.87 -7.25
C THR A 619 -3.65 -40.72 -8.17
N GLU A 620 -2.93 -41.82 -8.36
CA GLU A 620 -1.82 -42.00 -9.32
C GLU A 620 -2.27 -41.73 -10.76
N VAL A 621 -1.44 -41.05 -11.55
CA VAL A 621 -1.18 -41.40 -12.96
C VAL A 621 0.28 -41.11 -13.31
N ASN A 622 0.91 -42.11 -13.93
CA ASN A 622 2.29 -42.22 -14.40
C ASN A 622 2.66 -41.31 -15.59
N GLU A 623 3.98 -41.36 -15.87
CA GLU A 623 4.72 -41.07 -17.10
C GLU A 623 5.46 -39.73 -17.11
N SER A 624 6.72 -39.62 -17.53
CA SER A 624 7.79 -40.56 -17.87
C SER A 624 9.06 -39.71 -18.07
N GLU A 625 10.21 -40.33 -17.88
CA GLU A 625 11.58 -39.87 -18.10
C GLU A 625 11.80 -38.88 -19.27
N ASN A 626 12.64 -37.86 -19.05
CA ASN A 626 13.81 -37.67 -19.91
C ASN A 626 14.92 -36.86 -19.21
N GLN A 627 16.08 -37.50 -19.05
CA GLN A 627 17.34 -36.88 -18.67
C GLN A 627 17.97 -36.22 -19.90
N THR A 628 18.56 -35.05 -19.73
CA THR A 628 19.77 -34.69 -20.48
C THR A 628 20.61 -33.70 -19.67
N GLU A 629 21.74 -34.20 -19.18
CA GLU A 629 22.90 -33.39 -18.81
C GLU A 629 23.37 -32.58 -20.03
N VAL A 630 24.06 -31.44 -19.79
CA VAL A 630 25.41 -31.18 -20.32
C VAL A 630 25.87 -29.75 -19.98
N ASN A 631 27.02 -29.74 -19.29
CA ASN A 631 28.15 -28.80 -19.28
C ASN A 631 28.07 -27.39 -18.70
N GLU A 632 28.76 -27.28 -17.57
CA GLU A 632 29.61 -26.16 -17.18
C GLU A 632 30.65 -25.79 -18.27
N SER A 633 30.88 -24.50 -18.45
CA SER A 633 32.23 -23.99 -18.77
C SER A 633 32.39 -22.59 -18.19
N GLU A 634 33.41 -22.46 -17.35
CA GLU A 634 33.97 -21.21 -16.87
C GLU A 634 34.51 -20.37 -18.03
N THR A 635 34.38 -19.05 -17.95
CA THR A 635 35.46 -18.14 -18.37
C THR A 635 35.48 -16.91 -17.49
N ASN A 636 36.60 -16.77 -16.77
CA ASN A 636 37.07 -15.51 -16.20
C ASN A 636 37.29 -14.49 -17.31
N ASN A 637 36.95 -13.22 -17.06
CA ASN A 637 37.76 -12.10 -17.50
C ASN A 637 37.54 -10.90 -16.57
N THR A 638 38.61 -10.60 -15.84
CA THR A 638 38.94 -9.33 -15.22
C THR A 638 39.15 -8.27 -16.31
N GLU A 639 38.56 -7.09 -16.15
CA GLU A 639 39.21 -5.84 -16.59
C GLU A 639 38.75 -4.66 -15.73
N SER A 640 39.77 -3.93 -15.29
CA SER A 640 39.80 -2.73 -14.46
C SER A 640 39.82 -1.45 -15.29
N ALA A 641 39.75 -0.30 -14.60
CA ALA A 641 40.09 1.08 -15.05
C ALA A 641 38.93 1.83 -15.73
N ASP A 642 38.70 3.14 -15.59
CA ASP A 642 39.24 4.26 -14.79
C ASP A 642 38.30 5.46 -15.04
N ASP A 643 38.44 6.51 -14.22
CA ASP A 643 37.73 7.78 -14.22
C ASP A 643 37.92 8.66 -15.50
N GLY A 644 37.04 9.66 -15.64
CA GLY A 644 37.21 10.90 -16.42
C GLY A 644 36.39 10.93 -17.72
N GLU A 645 35.72 12.00 -18.14
CA GLU A 645 35.63 13.39 -17.71
C GLU A 645 34.39 13.99 -18.41
N ILE A 646 33.91 15.11 -17.89
CA ILE A 646 32.75 15.87 -18.37
C ILE A 646 33.12 16.69 -19.62
N GLU A 647 32.27 16.69 -20.65
CA GLU A 647 32.14 17.84 -21.54
C GLU A 647 30.70 18.36 -21.57
N THR A 648 30.58 19.64 -21.25
CA THR A 648 29.42 20.49 -21.40
C THR A 648 29.21 20.86 -22.87
N ASN A 649 27.96 20.92 -23.33
CA ASN A 649 27.54 21.97 -24.25
C ASN A 649 26.05 22.32 -24.09
N ASN A 650 25.82 23.63 -24.01
CA ASN A 650 24.54 24.34 -23.91
C ASN A 650 23.89 24.52 -25.29
N THR A 651 22.64 25.01 -25.24
CA THR A 651 21.73 25.53 -26.31
C THR A 651 20.78 24.48 -26.88
N GLU A 652 19.47 24.69 -27.02
CA GLU A 652 18.62 25.88 -26.89
C GLU A 652 17.14 25.47 -26.80
N SER A 653 16.35 26.30 -26.11
CA SER A 653 14.93 26.66 -26.34
C SER A 653 13.85 25.60 -26.63
N ALA A 654 12.85 25.62 -25.72
CA ALA A 654 11.41 25.72 -25.97
C ALA A 654 10.77 24.95 -27.13
N ASP A 655 9.89 24.02 -26.78
CA ASP A 655 8.59 23.96 -27.44
C ASP A 655 7.50 23.60 -26.40
N ASP A 656 6.48 24.43 -26.35
CA ASP A 656 5.23 24.19 -25.66
C ASP A 656 4.48 23.08 -26.40
N GLY A 657 4.17 21.98 -25.70
CA GLY A 657 3.40 20.87 -26.25
C GLY A 657 2.32 20.47 -25.26
N GLU A 658 1.08 20.71 -25.67
CA GLU A 658 -0.17 20.52 -24.96
C GLU A 658 -0.28 19.19 -24.21
N ILE A 659 -0.86 19.26 -23.01
CA ILE A 659 -1.35 18.11 -22.25
C ILE A 659 -2.57 17.57 -23.00
N GLU A 660 -2.36 16.58 -23.88
CA GLU A 660 -3.44 15.71 -24.34
C GLU A 660 -3.90 14.81 -23.18
N THR A 661 -5.11 15.07 -22.72
CA THR A 661 -5.91 14.18 -21.89
C THR A 661 -6.25 12.91 -22.67
N ASN A 662 -5.48 11.84 -22.50
CA ASN A 662 -5.90 10.52 -22.95
C ASN A 662 -6.77 9.84 -21.89
N ASN A 663 -8.06 10.15 -21.98
CA ASN A 663 -9.14 9.24 -21.60
C ASN A 663 -9.07 8.03 -22.53
N THR A 664 -8.83 6.84 -21.99
CA THR A 664 -9.27 5.59 -22.62
C THR A 664 -10.43 5.04 -21.80
N GLU A 665 -11.60 5.59 -22.08
CA GLU A 665 -12.87 4.93 -21.79
C GLU A 665 -13.02 3.70 -22.70
N SER A 666 -13.52 2.66 -22.07
CA SER A 666 -14.06 1.43 -22.64
C SER A 666 -15.14 1.73 -23.68
N ALA A 667 -14.92 1.26 -24.90
CA ALA A 667 -15.98 1.07 -25.88
C ALA A 667 -16.41 -0.41 -25.84
N ASP A 668 -17.58 -0.69 -25.27
CA ASP A 668 -18.54 -1.64 -25.84
C ASP A 668 -19.88 -1.49 -25.09
N ASP A 669 -20.76 -0.64 -25.62
CA ASP A 669 -22.20 -0.82 -25.45
C ASP A 669 -22.90 -0.40 -26.76
N GLY A 670 -23.38 -1.41 -27.48
CA GLY A 670 -24.24 -1.26 -28.63
C GLY A 670 -25.69 -1.22 -28.16
N GLY A 671 -26.35 -0.09 -28.39
CA GLY A 671 -27.71 0.17 -27.93
C GLY A 671 -28.81 -0.60 -28.66
N ILE A 672 -30.06 -0.28 -28.27
CA ILE A 672 -31.21 -0.07 -29.15
C ILE A 672 -32.28 0.73 -28.36
N GLU A 673 -32.79 1.75 -29.04
CA GLU A 673 -33.90 2.64 -28.69
C GLU A 673 -35.22 1.89 -28.43
N THR A 674 -36.18 2.45 -27.69
CA THR A 674 -37.29 3.16 -28.33
C THR A 674 -38.06 4.06 -27.35
N SER A 675 -38.37 5.24 -27.90
CA SER A 675 -39.17 6.37 -27.44
C SER A 675 -40.63 6.07 -27.11
N ILE A 676 -41.20 6.79 -26.13
CA ILE A 676 -42.54 7.42 -26.22
C ILE A 676 -42.51 8.79 -25.53
N ASP A 677 -43.14 9.74 -26.23
CA ASP A 677 -43.24 11.18 -26.03
C ASP A 677 -44.46 11.59 -25.17
N GLU A 678 -44.50 12.88 -24.83
CA GLU A 678 -45.63 13.72 -24.38
C GLU A 678 -46.07 13.70 -22.89
N THR A 679 -45.78 14.76 -22.14
CA THR A 679 -46.68 15.95 -22.03
C THR A 679 -46.19 17.00 -21.00
N THR A 680 -46.27 18.24 -21.49
CA THR A 680 -46.30 19.60 -20.93
C THR A 680 -46.87 19.90 -19.52
N GLU A 681 -46.45 21.10 -19.04
CA GLU A 681 -47.13 22.06 -18.12
C GLU A 681 -47.09 21.74 -16.59
N ASP A 682 -46.85 22.66 -15.64
CA ASP A 682 -46.74 24.12 -15.67
C ASP A 682 -46.19 24.67 -14.32
N ALA A 683 -45.78 25.94 -14.37
CA ALA A 683 -45.86 26.99 -13.34
C ALA A 683 -44.88 27.10 -12.14
N LYS A 684 -44.02 28.13 -12.33
CA LYS A 684 -43.53 29.20 -11.43
C LYS A 684 -42.16 29.12 -10.78
#